data_AF-A0A8C0ECL1-F1
#
_entry.id   AF-A0A8C0ECL1-F1
#
_cell.length_a   1.000
_cell.length_b   1.000
_cell.length_c   1.000
_cell.angle_alpha   90.00
_cell.angle_beta   90.00
_cell.angle_gamma   90.00
#
_symmetry.space_group_name_H-M   'P 1'
#
loop_
_entity.id
_entity.type
_entity.pdbx_description
1 polymer ?
#
loop_
_entity_poly.entity_id
_entity_poly.type
_entity_poly.pdbx_seq_one_letter_code
_entity_poly.pdbx_strand_id
1 'polypeptide(L)'
;SNSLGSIKPIYQFSLKAFNAVLHKAIKQAEKSGDIQGCISNLTEGDTYSTFLFTSQELFEKDKLIFLAQKAFQILLRSKEIELLELDFLLQFRVEHTYKSPVGSLTTQSWSAMAVMDVFRGLDKDIERSAKRWKKWVDSECPEKENLPQEWTNKSSLQKLIILRVLRPDRMIYVLRNFVEENLDSRYVESTGMDFTKSYEESSPATPVFFILSPGVEPLEDIETLDKTHLGGQGQETVAEANIHLVAKWLGTLEKLLEQYSEESHPDFHVFISAEPAPTPEEHIIPQEILEYSIKITSEPPTRMLDNLYAALYSFHQVKARCTFFCIHFILFSLCYFPHLCCPRGWNGRYPFSARDLTVCIAVLCSITLHNLHYLFGEIMYSGHNTDAWDCRVCCIYLQEFISPPVLEGELTVAPGFLAPPNLDYAGYHKYIDEMLPSERPLLYGLQPNAEMGYLTTSDNLFKTLLEMQPMNSFGGERRGQSAEEKVKFFHCPYALVCLQECERMNLLLSKIRKSLKQLELGLKGELMSSPHMELLQSILFSEAVPDTWTKLAYPSTHSLNNWPLDKVCLTADVTKKTKEDYGHPPREGACICGETKNVFEYPVYKTKSRGQTYVWTLKSKEKPVKWVPAGVALFLAV
;
A
#
# COMPACT_ATOMS: atom_id res chain seq x y z
N SER A 1 0.40 -15.92 -17.34
CA SER A 1 -0.71 -15.97 -16.36
C SER A 1 -0.22 -16.60 -15.07
N ASN A 2 0.51 -17.71 -15.11
CA ASN A 2 0.94 -18.45 -13.90
C ASN A 2 1.97 -17.75 -12.99
N SER A 3 2.43 -16.55 -13.33
CA SER A 3 3.33 -15.77 -12.47
C SER A 3 2.60 -14.98 -11.38
N LEU A 4 1.25 -14.85 -11.43
CA LEU A 4 0.49 -14.09 -10.44
C LEU A 4 0.53 -14.71 -9.04
N GLY A 5 0.69 -16.03 -8.96
CA GLY A 5 0.92 -16.74 -7.69
C GLY A 5 2.17 -16.27 -6.93
N SER A 6 3.12 -15.62 -7.60
CA SER A 6 4.28 -15.00 -6.94
C SER A 6 3.94 -13.74 -6.14
N ILE A 7 2.88 -13.02 -6.53
CA ILE A 7 2.41 -11.82 -5.80
C ILE A 7 1.70 -12.26 -4.53
N LYS A 8 0.72 -13.16 -4.67
CA LYS A 8 0.04 -13.82 -3.55
C LYS A 8 -0.23 -15.27 -3.94
N PRO A 9 0.01 -16.23 -3.03
CA PRO A 9 -0.26 -17.65 -3.31
C PRO A 9 -1.70 -17.95 -3.69
N ILE A 10 -2.66 -17.11 -3.27
CA ILE A 10 -4.09 -17.28 -3.54
C ILE A 10 -4.47 -17.03 -5.02
N TYR A 11 -3.60 -16.38 -5.79
CA TYR A 11 -3.82 -16.06 -7.21
C TYR A 11 -3.44 -17.23 -8.12
N GLN A 12 -4.16 -18.35 -8.01
CA GLN A 12 -3.95 -19.55 -8.82
C GLN A 12 -5.02 -19.66 -9.89
N PHE A 13 -4.65 -19.81 -11.15
CA PHE A 13 -5.60 -19.89 -12.26
C PHE A 13 -5.52 -21.26 -12.93
N SER A 14 -6.66 -21.94 -13.11
CA SER A 14 -6.68 -23.16 -13.91
C SER A 14 -6.69 -22.86 -15.40
N LEU A 15 -5.97 -23.69 -16.17
CA LEU A 15 -6.01 -23.65 -17.62
C LEU A 15 -7.42 -23.92 -18.16
N LYS A 16 -8.20 -24.74 -17.45
CA LYS A 16 -9.59 -25.07 -17.79
C LYS A 16 -10.49 -23.84 -17.71
N ALA A 17 -10.42 -23.07 -16.62
CA ALA A 17 -11.18 -21.83 -16.47
C ALA A 17 -10.76 -20.79 -17.53
N PHE A 18 -9.45 -20.65 -17.76
CA PHE A 18 -8.94 -19.76 -18.81
C PHE A 18 -9.47 -20.11 -20.21
N ASN A 19 -9.49 -21.40 -20.57
CA ASN A 19 -10.03 -21.83 -21.87
C ASN A 19 -11.53 -21.56 -21.99
N ALA A 20 -12.30 -21.68 -20.91
CA ALA A 20 -13.73 -21.36 -20.92
C ALA A 20 -13.97 -19.87 -21.21
N VAL A 21 -13.19 -18.99 -20.57
CA VAL A 21 -13.22 -17.53 -20.81
C VAL A 21 -12.84 -17.21 -22.26
N LEU A 22 -11.78 -17.85 -22.78
CA LEU A 22 -11.34 -17.66 -24.16
C LEU A 22 -12.43 -18.07 -25.16
N HIS A 23 -13.07 -19.23 -24.97
CA HIS A 23 -14.16 -19.66 -25.85
C HIS A 23 -15.39 -18.74 -25.78
N LYS A 24 -15.66 -18.16 -24.61
CA LYS A 24 -16.74 -17.16 -24.42
C LYS A 24 -16.41 -15.87 -25.18
N ALA A 25 -15.20 -15.37 -25.05
CA ALA A 25 -14.74 -14.16 -25.73
C ALA A 25 -14.79 -14.32 -27.26
N ILE A 26 -14.34 -15.44 -27.79
CA ILE A 26 -14.43 -15.76 -29.23
C ILE A 26 -15.88 -15.78 -29.73
N LYS A 27 -16.83 -16.26 -28.93
CA LYS A 27 -18.26 -16.28 -29.30
C LYS A 27 -18.90 -14.90 -29.28
N GLN A 28 -18.43 -14.02 -28.40
CA GLN A 28 -18.97 -12.67 -28.19
C GLN A 28 -18.30 -11.60 -29.07
N ALA A 29 -17.14 -11.90 -29.64
CA ALA A 29 -16.41 -10.98 -30.50
C ALA A 29 -17.22 -10.53 -31.73
N GLU A 30 -17.14 -9.23 -32.05
CA GLU A 30 -17.83 -8.65 -33.19
C GLU A 30 -17.29 -9.19 -34.52
N LYS A 31 -18.20 -9.76 -35.32
CA LYS A 31 -17.87 -10.26 -36.66
C LYS A 31 -17.63 -9.10 -37.61
N SER A 32 -16.47 -9.08 -38.25
CA SER A 32 -16.16 -8.14 -39.33
C SER A 32 -16.03 -8.85 -40.68
N GLY A 33 -16.25 -8.11 -41.76
CA GLY A 33 -16.14 -8.64 -43.14
C GLY A 33 -14.71 -8.76 -43.66
N ASP A 34 -13.72 -8.26 -42.90
CA ASP A 34 -12.30 -8.28 -43.24
C ASP A 34 -11.52 -9.13 -42.24
N ILE A 35 -10.55 -9.91 -42.74
CA ILE A 35 -9.73 -10.81 -41.92
C ILE A 35 -8.92 -10.00 -40.91
N GLN A 36 -8.37 -8.85 -41.31
CA GLN A 36 -7.55 -8.03 -40.43
C GLN A 36 -8.39 -7.39 -39.32
N GLY A 37 -9.56 -6.86 -39.67
CA GLY A 37 -10.52 -6.36 -38.68
C GLY A 37 -11.00 -7.45 -37.71
N CYS A 38 -11.16 -8.70 -38.19
CA CYS A 38 -11.61 -9.82 -37.37
C CYS A 38 -10.54 -10.21 -36.35
N ILE A 39 -9.27 -10.25 -36.77
CA ILE A 39 -8.14 -10.51 -35.89
C ILE A 39 -8.02 -9.40 -34.82
N SER A 40 -8.18 -8.13 -35.20
CA SER A 40 -8.16 -7.01 -34.24
C SER A 40 -9.28 -7.13 -33.20
N ASN A 41 -10.53 -7.36 -33.63
CA ASN A 41 -11.68 -7.50 -32.74
C ASN A 41 -11.55 -8.69 -31.79
N LEU A 42 -11.06 -9.83 -32.28
CA LEU A 42 -10.81 -11.01 -31.45
C LEU A 42 -9.69 -10.75 -30.43
N THR A 43 -8.59 -10.13 -30.86
CA THR A 43 -7.46 -9.82 -29.98
C THR A 43 -7.88 -8.87 -28.86
N GLU A 44 -8.66 -7.83 -29.18
CA GLU A 44 -9.17 -6.88 -28.19
C GLU A 44 -10.18 -7.53 -27.24
N GLY A 45 -11.16 -8.27 -27.78
CA GLY A 45 -12.20 -8.96 -27.00
C GLY A 45 -11.63 -10.02 -26.04
N ASP A 46 -10.67 -10.82 -26.51
CA ASP A 46 -9.98 -11.83 -25.71
C ASP A 46 -9.12 -11.18 -24.62
N THR A 47 -8.41 -10.09 -24.94
CA THR A 47 -7.58 -9.36 -23.97
C THR A 47 -8.43 -8.74 -22.87
N TYR A 48 -9.54 -8.10 -23.24
CA TYR A 48 -10.45 -7.45 -22.28
C TYR A 48 -11.20 -8.47 -21.42
N SER A 49 -11.68 -9.57 -22.00
CA SER A 49 -12.35 -10.64 -21.25
C SER A 49 -11.40 -11.35 -20.29
N THR A 50 -10.15 -11.58 -20.70
CA THR A 50 -9.10 -12.10 -19.81
C THR A 50 -8.81 -11.13 -18.67
N PHE A 51 -8.78 -9.82 -18.96
CA PHE A 51 -8.61 -8.80 -17.94
C PHE A 51 -9.77 -8.82 -16.93
N LEU A 52 -11.02 -8.79 -17.38
CA LEU A 52 -12.19 -8.81 -16.50
C LEU A 52 -12.15 -10.04 -15.58
N PHE A 53 -11.96 -11.22 -16.16
CA PHE A 53 -11.84 -12.47 -15.42
C PHE A 53 -10.72 -12.43 -14.38
N THR A 54 -9.53 -11.96 -14.76
CA THR A 54 -8.39 -11.87 -13.82
C THR A 54 -8.62 -10.81 -12.76
N SER A 55 -9.22 -9.67 -13.11
CA SER A 55 -9.42 -8.53 -12.22
C SER A 55 -10.40 -8.81 -11.08
N GLN A 56 -11.37 -9.71 -11.29
CA GLN A 56 -12.33 -10.13 -10.25
C GLN A 56 -11.67 -10.93 -9.12
N GLU A 57 -10.53 -11.54 -9.40
CA GLU A 57 -9.77 -12.34 -8.44
C GLU A 57 -8.64 -11.57 -7.74
N LEU A 58 -8.35 -10.33 -8.17
CA LEU A 58 -7.24 -9.53 -7.69
C LEU A 58 -7.71 -8.40 -6.79
N PHE A 59 -6.98 -8.16 -5.69
CA PHE A 59 -7.17 -6.96 -4.89
C PHE A 59 -6.85 -5.69 -5.71
N GLU A 60 -7.51 -4.58 -5.42
CA GLU A 60 -7.41 -3.31 -6.16
C GLU A 60 -5.95 -2.83 -6.31
N LYS A 61 -5.16 -2.99 -5.25
CA LYS A 61 -3.72 -2.68 -5.26
C LYS A 61 -2.90 -3.53 -6.26
N ASP A 62 -3.33 -4.76 -6.50
CA ASP A 62 -2.63 -5.74 -7.33
C ASP A 62 -3.15 -5.70 -8.79
N LYS A 63 -4.37 -5.19 -9.02
CA LYS A 63 -4.92 -4.94 -10.37
C LYS A 63 -4.05 -4.01 -11.20
N LEU A 64 -3.57 -2.91 -10.62
CA LEU A 64 -2.69 -1.97 -11.34
C LEU A 64 -1.34 -2.61 -11.69
N ILE A 65 -0.79 -3.45 -10.81
CA ILE A 65 0.45 -4.20 -11.06
C ILE A 65 0.26 -5.14 -12.26
N PHE A 66 -0.84 -5.89 -12.27
CA PHE A 66 -1.20 -6.77 -13.38
C PHE A 66 -1.41 -6.00 -14.69
N LEU A 67 -2.16 -4.90 -14.65
CA LEU A 67 -2.44 -4.04 -15.80
C LEU A 67 -1.16 -3.43 -16.39
N ALA A 68 -0.29 -2.88 -15.55
CA ALA A 68 0.99 -2.33 -15.99
C ALA A 68 1.85 -3.39 -16.66
N GLN A 69 1.97 -4.59 -16.05
CA GLN A 69 2.73 -5.69 -16.64
C GLN A 69 2.13 -6.13 -17.98
N LYS A 70 0.80 -6.22 -18.09
CA LYS A 70 0.12 -6.56 -19.34
C LYS A 70 0.36 -5.51 -20.42
N ALA A 71 0.22 -4.23 -20.10
CA ALA A 71 0.49 -3.12 -21.00
C ALA A 71 1.94 -3.17 -21.52
N PHE A 72 2.93 -3.35 -20.64
CA PHE A 72 4.33 -3.47 -21.05
C PHE A 72 4.56 -4.66 -21.99
N GLN A 73 3.98 -5.83 -21.71
CA GLN A 73 4.14 -7.01 -22.55
C GLN A 73 3.47 -6.86 -23.92
N ILE A 74 2.31 -6.21 -23.99
CA ILE A 74 1.63 -5.90 -25.25
C ILE A 74 2.48 -4.94 -26.08
N LEU A 75 2.94 -3.84 -25.50
CA LEU A 75 3.73 -2.81 -26.17
C LEU A 75 5.12 -3.31 -26.60
N LEU A 76 5.75 -4.20 -25.82
CA LEU A 76 7.00 -4.86 -26.22
C LEU A 76 6.81 -5.75 -27.44
N ARG A 77 5.68 -6.49 -27.50
CA ARG A 77 5.36 -7.38 -28.62
C ARG A 77 4.99 -6.59 -29.88
N SER A 78 4.30 -5.46 -29.75
CA SER A 78 4.03 -4.55 -30.86
C SER A 78 5.25 -3.72 -31.28
N LYS A 79 6.35 -3.76 -30.50
CA LYS A 79 7.60 -2.99 -30.68
C LYS A 79 7.41 -1.47 -30.56
N GLU A 80 6.42 -1.05 -29.78
CA GLU A 80 6.17 0.36 -29.49
C GLU A 80 7.06 0.88 -28.35
N ILE A 81 7.57 -0.02 -27.50
CA ILE A 81 8.53 0.31 -26.45
C ILE A 81 9.81 -0.52 -26.55
N GLU A 82 10.92 0.05 -26.08
CA GLU A 82 12.22 -0.61 -26.04
C GLU A 82 12.48 -1.31 -24.70
N LEU A 83 13.09 -2.50 -24.76
CA LEU A 83 13.39 -3.31 -23.57
C LEU A 83 14.35 -2.59 -22.61
N LEU A 84 15.35 -1.87 -23.14
CA LEU A 84 16.33 -1.14 -22.33
C LEU A 84 15.68 0.01 -21.53
N GLU A 85 14.71 0.71 -22.12
CA GLU A 85 13.96 1.76 -21.43
C GLU A 85 13.08 1.17 -20.31
N LEU A 86 12.46 0.01 -20.57
CA LEU A 86 11.64 -0.68 -19.58
C LEU A 86 12.49 -1.25 -18.43
N ASP A 87 13.65 -1.85 -18.71
CA ASP A 87 14.55 -2.37 -17.69
C ASP A 87 15.09 -1.25 -16.80
N PHE A 88 15.46 -0.11 -17.43
CA PHE A 88 15.86 1.08 -16.69
C PHE A 88 14.73 1.59 -15.80
N LEU A 89 13.50 1.65 -16.33
CA LEU A 89 12.34 1.99 -15.53
C LEU A 89 12.28 1.08 -14.32
N LEU A 90 12.07 -0.23 -14.51
CA LEU A 90 11.79 -1.17 -13.43
C LEU A 90 12.89 -1.22 -12.36
N GLN A 91 14.16 -1.30 -12.77
CA GLN A 91 15.29 -1.47 -11.86
C GLN A 91 15.78 -0.14 -11.26
N PHE A 92 15.63 0.96 -12.00
CA PHE A 92 16.07 2.30 -11.59
C PHE A 92 17.52 2.35 -11.10
N ARG A 93 18.42 1.63 -11.78
CA ARG A 93 19.83 1.53 -11.38
C ARG A 93 20.58 2.82 -11.65
N VAL A 94 21.26 3.33 -10.63
CA VAL A 94 22.18 4.47 -10.71
C VAL A 94 23.59 4.00 -10.39
N GLU A 95 24.47 3.95 -11.38
CA GLU A 95 25.85 3.48 -11.19
C GLU A 95 26.77 4.53 -10.57
N HIS A 96 26.58 5.79 -10.95
CA HIS A 96 27.39 6.92 -10.51
C HIS A 96 26.49 8.01 -9.92
N THR A 97 26.83 8.50 -8.73
CA THR A 97 26.10 9.58 -8.08
C THR A 97 26.73 10.93 -8.39
N TYR A 98 25.97 11.80 -9.03
CA TYR A 98 26.31 13.18 -9.33
C TYR A 98 25.56 14.11 -8.38
N LYS A 99 26.27 15.08 -7.79
CA LYS A 99 25.64 16.10 -6.94
C LYS A 99 24.65 16.91 -7.77
N SER A 100 23.40 16.98 -7.31
CA SER A 100 22.39 17.82 -7.94
C SER A 100 22.80 19.30 -7.84
N PRO A 101 22.86 20.04 -8.96
CA PRO A 101 23.06 21.48 -8.98
C PRO A 101 21.78 22.24 -8.59
N VAL A 102 20.64 21.55 -8.52
CA VAL A 102 19.33 22.12 -8.17
C VAL A 102 18.86 21.55 -6.83
N GLY A 103 18.65 22.42 -5.84
CA GLY A 103 18.28 22.01 -4.48
C GLY A 103 16.90 21.35 -4.34
N SER A 104 16.05 21.38 -5.38
CA SER A 104 14.74 20.72 -5.38
C SER A 104 14.79 19.24 -5.74
N LEU A 105 15.92 18.73 -6.26
CA LEU A 105 16.06 17.33 -6.69
C LEU A 105 17.10 16.60 -5.86
N THR A 106 16.84 15.32 -5.58
CA THR A 106 17.80 14.47 -4.88
C THR A 106 18.98 14.12 -5.79
N THR A 107 20.15 13.89 -5.19
CA THR A 107 21.35 13.39 -5.91
C THR A 107 21.03 12.10 -6.68
N GLN A 108 20.21 11.21 -6.12
CA GLN A 108 19.83 9.96 -6.76
C GLN A 108 18.96 10.19 -8.00
N SER A 109 17.90 11.02 -7.87
CA SER A 109 17.06 11.42 -9.00
C SER A 109 17.90 12.06 -10.10
N TRP A 110 18.75 13.02 -9.75
CA TRP A 110 19.61 13.72 -10.71
C TRP A 110 20.51 12.76 -11.50
N SER A 111 21.07 11.79 -10.79
CA SER A 111 21.99 10.83 -11.36
C SER A 111 21.31 9.84 -12.30
N ALA A 112 20.07 9.43 -12.01
CA ALA A 112 19.28 8.56 -12.88
C ALA A 112 19.04 9.20 -14.26
N MET A 113 18.85 10.53 -14.31
CA MET A 113 18.61 11.26 -15.57
C MET A 113 19.83 11.27 -16.49
N ALA A 114 21.03 11.21 -15.91
CA ALA A 114 22.29 11.28 -16.65
C ALA A 114 22.68 9.94 -17.31
N VAL A 115 21.96 8.85 -17.01
CA VAL A 115 22.33 7.49 -17.47
C VAL A 115 21.88 7.23 -18.90
N MET A 116 20.71 7.73 -19.32
CA MET A 116 20.14 7.40 -20.63
C MET A 116 20.41 8.50 -21.66
N ASP A 117 20.96 8.11 -22.81
CA ASP A 117 21.24 9.01 -23.93
C ASP A 117 19.99 9.74 -24.45
N VAL A 118 18.82 9.12 -24.35
CA VAL A 118 17.53 9.67 -24.75
C VAL A 118 17.15 10.94 -23.96
N PHE A 119 17.69 11.09 -22.73
CA PHE A 119 17.47 12.25 -21.87
C PHE A 119 18.65 13.23 -21.86
N ARG A 120 19.60 13.10 -22.78
CA ARG A 120 20.74 14.01 -22.92
C ARG A 120 20.26 15.45 -23.07
N GLY A 121 20.73 16.33 -22.17
CA GLY A 121 20.37 17.75 -22.15
C GLY A 121 19.20 18.11 -21.23
N LEU A 122 18.49 17.13 -20.66
CA LEU A 122 17.43 17.37 -19.67
C LEU A 122 17.99 18.01 -18.40
N ASP A 123 19.14 17.53 -17.94
CA ASP A 123 19.93 18.10 -16.85
C ASP A 123 20.20 19.61 -17.06
N LYS A 124 20.70 19.97 -18.25
CA LYS A 124 21.01 21.35 -18.62
C LYS A 124 19.75 22.21 -18.75
N ASP A 125 18.65 21.65 -19.29
CA ASP A 125 17.41 22.39 -19.41
C ASP A 125 16.75 22.65 -18.04
N ILE A 126 16.81 21.69 -17.13
CA ILE A 126 16.35 21.85 -15.74
C ILE A 126 17.16 22.94 -15.04
N GLU A 127 18.47 22.97 -15.19
CA GLU A 127 19.31 24.05 -14.66
C GLU A 127 18.94 25.41 -15.26
N ARG A 128 18.83 25.48 -16.60
CA ARG A 128 18.57 26.73 -17.33
C ARG A 128 17.17 27.29 -17.05
N SER A 129 16.18 26.42 -16.87
CA SER A 129 14.77 26.78 -16.68
C SER A 129 14.23 26.34 -15.31
N ALA A 130 15.07 26.39 -14.28
CA ALA A 130 14.80 25.90 -12.93
C ALA A 130 13.47 26.38 -12.32
N LYS A 131 13.05 27.62 -12.55
CA LYS A 131 11.77 28.13 -12.04
C LYS A 131 10.55 27.39 -12.60
N ARG A 132 10.59 27.04 -13.89
CA ARG A 132 9.49 26.36 -14.58
C ARG A 132 9.42 24.90 -14.18
N TRP A 133 10.56 24.23 -14.16
CA TRP A 133 10.67 22.86 -13.67
C TRP A 133 10.30 22.75 -12.20
N LYS A 134 10.74 23.69 -11.36
CA LYS A 134 10.30 23.75 -9.96
C LYS A 134 8.79 23.90 -9.84
N LYS A 135 8.16 24.79 -10.61
CA LYS A 135 6.69 24.91 -10.62
C LYS A 135 6.00 23.60 -10.99
N TRP A 136 6.54 22.87 -11.97
CA TRP A 136 5.97 21.60 -12.41
C TRP A 136 6.19 20.48 -11.38
N VAL A 137 7.40 20.38 -10.80
CA VAL A 137 7.73 19.41 -9.74
C VAL A 137 6.93 19.69 -8.47
N ASP A 138 6.71 20.96 -8.13
CA ASP A 138 5.91 21.37 -6.97
C ASP A 138 4.39 21.29 -7.24
N SER A 139 3.95 20.94 -8.46
CA SER A 139 2.52 20.77 -8.78
C SER A 139 1.91 19.61 -8.01
N GLU A 140 0.64 19.70 -7.61
CA GLU A 140 -0.04 18.60 -6.90
C GLU A 140 -0.31 17.40 -7.82
N CYS A 141 -0.64 17.65 -9.09
CA CYS A 141 -1.02 16.63 -10.07
C CYS A 141 -0.17 16.74 -11.36
N PRO A 142 1.17 16.57 -11.28
CA PRO A 142 2.07 16.72 -12.41
C PRO A 142 1.74 15.75 -13.56
N GLU A 143 1.12 14.61 -13.27
CA GLU A 143 0.69 13.61 -14.25
C GLU A 143 -0.43 14.07 -15.20
N LYS A 144 -1.12 15.17 -14.87
CA LYS A 144 -2.15 15.80 -15.72
C LYS A 144 -1.61 17.00 -16.50
N GLU A 145 -0.40 17.44 -16.20
CA GLU A 145 0.24 18.58 -16.84
C GLU A 145 1.21 18.13 -17.94
N ASN A 146 1.31 18.92 -19.01
CA ASN A 146 2.32 18.67 -20.03
C ASN A 146 3.72 18.94 -19.48
N LEU A 147 4.67 18.06 -19.83
CA LEU A 147 6.08 18.29 -19.53
C LEU A 147 6.56 19.61 -20.15
N PRO A 148 7.47 20.35 -19.49
CA PRO A 148 8.01 21.59 -20.04
C PRO A 148 8.69 21.43 -21.40
N GLN A 149 8.57 22.43 -22.26
CA GLN A 149 9.37 22.59 -23.50
C GLN A 149 9.28 21.40 -24.48
N GLU A 150 10.42 20.92 -25.00
CA GLU A 150 10.51 19.84 -25.98
C GLU A 150 10.23 18.45 -25.40
N TRP A 151 10.19 18.33 -24.07
CA TRP A 151 9.94 17.07 -23.37
C TRP A 151 8.49 16.61 -23.47
N THR A 152 7.55 17.49 -23.90
CA THR A 152 6.16 17.09 -24.21
C THR A 152 6.08 16.06 -25.34
N ASN A 153 7.03 16.07 -26.28
CA ASN A 153 7.03 15.23 -27.47
C ASN A 153 7.63 13.82 -27.25
N LYS A 154 8.04 13.50 -26.02
CA LYS A 154 8.58 12.18 -25.66
C LYS A 154 7.50 11.10 -25.69
N SER A 155 7.91 9.84 -25.86
CA SER A 155 6.99 8.69 -25.83
C SER A 155 6.31 8.54 -24.47
N SER A 156 5.21 7.79 -24.41
CA SER A 156 4.48 7.49 -23.16
C SER A 156 5.41 6.85 -22.11
N LEU A 157 6.27 5.90 -22.52
CA LEU A 157 7.24 5.27 -21.63
C LEU A 157 8.33 6.25 -21.15
N GLN A 158 8.86 7.10 -22.02
CA GLN A 158 9.87 8.10 -21.65
C GLN A 158 9.31 9.15 -20.68
N LYS A 159 8.08 9.59 -20.88
CA LYS A 159 7.37 10.48 -19.94
C LYS A 159 7.22 9.82 -18.56
N LEU A 160 6.89 8.53 -18.56
CA LEU A 160 6.75 7.74 -17.34
C LEU A 160 8.10 7.59 -16.59
N ILE A 161 9.21 7.44 -17.31
CA ILE A 161 10.56 7.46 -16.71
C ILE A 161 10.88 8.82 -16.10
N ILE A 162 10.62 9.92 -16.81
CA ILE A 162 10.84 11.29 -16.29
C ILE A 162 10.04 11.52 -15.00
N LEU A 163 8.78 11.07 -14.96
CA LEU A 163 7.93 11.14 -13.77
C LEU A 163 8.45 10.29 -12.63
N ARG A 164 8.96 9.08 -12.90
CA ARG A 164 9.60 8.24 -11.86
C ARG A 164 10.82 8.92 -11.23
N VAL A 165 11.57 9.67 -12.01
CA VAL A 165 12.76 10.37 -11.51
C VAL A 165 12.40 11.60 -10.69
N LEU A 166 11.46 12.42 -11.18
CA LEU A 166 11.16 13.74 -10.62
C LEU A 166 10.08 13.69 -9.53
N ARG A 167 9.08 12.80 -9.67
CA ARG A 167 7.91 12.65 -8.78
C ARG A 167 7.54 11.18 -8.56
N PRO A 168 8.44 10.38 -7.93
CA PRO A 168 8.19 8.96 -7.65
C PRO A 168 6.95 8.72 -6.76
N ASP A 169 6.46 9.73 -6.04
CA ASP A 169 5.26 9.67 -5.20
C ASP A 169 3.97 9.55 -6.01
N ARG A 170 3.98 9.96 -7.29
CA ARG A 170 2.78 9.97 -8.14
C ARG A 170 2.66 8.75 -9.05
N MET A 171 3.55 7.76 -8.93
CA MET A 171 3.67 6.68 -9.91
C MET A 171 2.42 5.81 -10.07
N ILE A 172 1.59 5.67 -9.03
CA ILE A 172 0.31 4.96 -9.14
C ILE A 172 -0.60 5.66 -10.17
N TYR A 173 -0.74 6.98 -10.07
CA TYR A 173 -1.56 7.77 -10.99
C TYR A 173 -0.95 7.85 -12.39
N VAL A 174 0.39 7.96 -12.46
CA VAL A 174 1.12 7.97 -13.73
C VAL A 174 0.94 6.64 -14.49
N LEU A 175 1.09 5.51 -13.79
CA LEU A 175 0.87 4.19 -14.39
C LEU A 175 -0.59 3.98 -14.80
N ARG A 176 -1.54 4.48 -14.00
CA ARG A 176 -2.96 4.48 -14.34
C ARG A 176 -3.22 5.21 -15.66
N ASN A 177 -2.70 6.44 -15.80
CA ASN A 177 -2.82 7.22 -17.03
C ASN A 177 -2.10 6.56 -18.21
N PHE A 178 -0.95 5.93 -17.97
CA PHE A 178 -0.22 5.19 -19.00
C PHE A 178 -1.03 4.01 -19.54
N VAL A 179 -1.69 3.24 -18.66
CA VAL A 179 -2.57 2.14 -19.07
C VAL A 179 -3.78 2.68 -19.84
N GLU A 180 -4.37 3.78 -19.37
CA GLU A 180 -5.50 4.44 -20.04
C GLU A 180 -5.15 4.95 -21.45
N GLU A 181 -3.96 5.53 -21.63
CA GLU A 181 -3.48 6.05 -22.91
C GLU A 181 -3.11 4.95 -23.92
N ASN A 182 -2.53 3.83 -23.46
CA ASN A 182 -1.96 2.80 -24.34
C ASN A 182 -2.87 1.57 -24.54
N LEU A 183 -3.81 1.30 -23.63
CA LEU A 183 -4.79 0.22 -23.79
C LEU A 183 -6.18 0.80 -24.12
N ASP A 184 -6.91 1.28 -23.12
CA ASP A 184 -8.25 1.88 -23.23
C ASP A 184 -8.70 2.35 -21.84
N SER A 185 -9.64 3.30 -21.72
CA SER A 185 -10.19 3.73 -20.43
C SER A 185 -10.94 2.62 -19.69
N ARG A 186 -11.53 1.67 -20.43
CA ARG A 186 -12.28 0.52 -19.88
C ARG A 186 -11.43 -0.39 -18.99
N TYR A 187 -10.11 -0.42 -19.15
CA TYR A 187 -9.22 -1.20 -18.27
C TYR A 187 -9.03 -0.58 -16.89
N VAL A 188 -9.39 0.69 -16.74
CA VAL A 188 -9.05 1.50 -15.59
C VAL A 188 -10.28 1.99 -14.83
N GLU A 189 -11.42 2.00 -15.50
CA GLU A 189 -12.73 2.16 -14.88
C GLU A 189 -13.01 1.00 -13.93
N SER A 190 -13.48 1.31 -12.73
CA SER A 190 -13.87 0.28 -11.77
C SER A 190 -15.12 -0.44 -12.28
N THR A 191 -14.94 -1.64 -12.80
CA THR A 191 -16.06 -2.54 -13.06
C THR A 191 -16.56 -3.09 -11.73
N GLY A 192 -17.75 -2.65 -11.31
CA GLY A 192 -18.44 -3.24 -10.17
C GLY A 192 -18.55 -4.76 -10.31
N MET A 193 -18.44 -5.46 -9.18
CA MET A 193 -18.54 -6.91 -9.14
C MET A 193 -19.99 -7.32 -9.43
N ASP A 194 -20.18 -8.15 -10.45
CA ASP A 194 -21.50 -8.69 -10.79
C ASP A 194 -21.59 -10.11 -10.23
N PHE A 195 -21.88 -10.20 -8.93
CA PHE A 195 -22.00 -11.47 -8.22
C PHE A 195 -23.07 -12.38 -8.86
N THR A 196 -24.10 -11.80 -9.47
CA THR A 196 -25.14 -12.54 -10.20
C THR A 196 -24.56 -13.31 -11.38
N LYS A 197 -23.66 -12.71 -12.17
CA LYS A 197 -22.98 -13.42 -13.26
C LYS A 197 -22.10 -14.56 -12.75
N SER A 198 -21.36 -14.34 -11.66
CA SER A 198 -20.52 -15.39 -11.08
C SER A 198 -21.35 -16.55 -10.51
N TYR A 199 -22.54 -16.26 -9.98
CA TYR A 199 -23.48 -17.28 -9.53
C TYR A 199 -24.02 -18.11 -10.71
N GLU A 200 -24.45 -17.46 -11.79
CA GLU A 200 -24.93 -18.15 -13.02
C GLU A 200 -23.84 -19.04 -13.65
N GLU A 201 -22.57 -18.68 -13.50
CA GLU A 201 -21.43 -19.45 -13.99
C GLU A 201 -20.96 -20.55 -13.03
N SER A 202 -21.46 -20.56 -11.79
CA SER A 202 -21.07 -21.54 -10.78
C SER A 202 -21.80 -22.86 -10.94
N SER A 203 -21.21 -23.93 -10.42
CA SER A 203 -21.74 -25.29 -10.52
C SER A 203 -21.22 -26.14 -9.35
N PRO A 204 -21.75 -27.35 -9.11
CA PRO A 204 -21.21 -28.25 -8.09
C PRO A 204 -19.72 -28.53 -8.25
N ALA A 205 -19.23 -28.54 -9.50
CA ALA A 205 -17.83 -28.79 -9.83
C ALA A 205 -16.95 -27.53 -9.83
N THR A 206 -17.56 -26.34 -9.77
CA THR A 206 -16.88 -25.04 -9.79
C THR A 206 -17.40 -24.16 -8.66
N PRO A 207 -16.93 -24.39 -7.42
CA PRO A 207 -17.35 -23.61 -6.25
C PRO A 207 -16.98 -22.13 -6.39
N VAL A 208 -17.70 -21.26 -5.70
CA VAL A 208 -17.38 -19.83 -5.59
C VAL A 208 -16.51 -19.60 -4.35
N PHE A 209 -15.39 -18.92 -4.51
CA PHE A 209 -14.42 -18.65 -3.46
C PHE A 209 -14.28 -17.16 -3.21
N PHE A 210 -14.70 -16.70 -2.04
CA PHE A 210 -14.52 -15.34 -1.58
C PHE A 210 -13.15 -15.13 -0.96
N ILE A 211 -12.35 -14.27 -1.59
CA ILE A 211 -11.10 -13.78 -1.05
C ILE A 211 -11.42 -12.53 -0.22
N LEU A 212 -11.30 -12.63 1.10
CA LEU A 212 -11.74 -11.58 2.02
C LEU A 212 -10.60 -10.63 2.41
N SER A 213 -10.92 -9.35 2.51
CA SER A 213 -10.17 -8.42 3.35
C SER A 213 -10.53 -8.59 4.82
N PRO A 214 -9.57 -8.33 5.74
CA PRO A 214 -9.84 -8.42 7.18
C PRO A 214 -11.06 -7.60 7.59
N GLY A 215 -12.02 -8.24 8.26
CA GLY A 215 -13.23 -7.60 8.78
C GLY A 215 -14.37 -7.40 7.78
N VAL A 216 -14.29 -7.99 6.58
CA VAL A 216 -15.39 -8.04 5.61
C VAL A 216 -16.06 -9.41 5.66
N GLU A 217 -17.39 -9.44 5.71
CA GLU A 217 -18.19 -10.68 5.65
C GLU A 217 -19.01 -10.72 4.35
N PRO A 218 -18.93 -11.80 3.54
CA PRO A 218 -19.66 -11.92 2.28
C PRO A 218 -21.12 -12.36 2.46
N LEU A 219 -21.58 -12.57 3.70
CA LEU A 219 -22.89 -13.13 4.01
C LEU A 219 -24.05 -12.27 3.50
N GLU A 220 -23.92 -10.94 3.55
CA GLU A 220 -24.98 -10.05 3.04
C GLU A 220 -25.19 -10.21 1.53
N ASP A 221 -24.12 -10.40 0.75
CA ASP A 221 -24.17 -10.60 -0.70
C ASP A 221 -24.83 -11.95 -1.05
N ILE A 222 -24.59 -12.98 -0.23
CA ILE A 222 -25.20 -14.31 -0.39
C ILE A 222 -26.70 -14.27 -0.01
N GLU A 223 -27.04 -13.61 1.10
CA GLU A 223 -28.42 -13.49 1.58
C GLU A 223 -29.33 -12.69 0.65
N THR A 224 -28.79 -11.64 0.01
CA THR A 224 -29.54 -10.85 -0.98
C THR A 224 -29.85 -11.67 -2.24
N LEU A 225 -28.95 -12.58 -2.62
CA LEU A 225 -29.16 -13.49 -3.74
C LEU A 225 -30.21 -14.58 -3.42
N ASP A 226 -30.15 -15.16 -2.22
CA ASP A 226 -31.14 -16.14 -1.74
C ASP A 226 -32.57 -15.56 -1.72
N LYS A 227 -32.71 -14.31 -1.27
CA LYS A 227 -33.99 -13.58 -1.27
C LYS A 227 -34.53 -13.29 -2.68
N THR A 228 -33.66 -13.14 -3.68
CA THR A 228 -34.06 -12.79 -5.05
C THR A 228 -34.26 -14.00 -5.96
N HIS A 229 -33.49 -15.09 -5.77
CA HIS A 229 -33.47 -16.24 -6.69
C HIS A 229 -34.07 -17.52 -6.07
N LEU A 230 -34.01 -17.69 -4.75
CA LEU A 230 -34.38 -18.94 -4.06
C LEU A 230 -35.64 -18.83 -3.19
N GLY A 231 -36.32 -17.67 -3.20
CA GLY A 231 -37.65 -17.52 -2.60
C GLY A 231 -37.70 -17.69 -1.07
N GLY A 232 -36.56 -17.61 -0.37
CA GLY A 232 -36.47 -17.59 1.09
C GLY A 232 -36.87 -18.89 1.79
N GLN A 233 -36.76 -20.04 1.13
CA GLN A 233 -37.13 -21.35 1.69
C GLN A 233 -35.98 -22.35 1.84
N GLY A 234 -34.74 -21.93 1.63
CA GLY A 234 -33.55 -22.76 1.82
C GLY A 234 -33.13 -22.81 3.30
N GLN A 235 -33.53 -23.86 4.01
CA GLN A 235 -32.94 -24.19 5.30
C GLN A 235 -31.60 -24.91 5.04
N GLU A 236 -30.54 -24.17 4.76
CA GLU A 236 -29.22 -24.75 4.45
C GLU A 236 -28.19 -24.44 5.53
N THR A 237 -27.52 -25.49 5.99
CA THR A 237 -26.33 -25.42 6.83
C THR A 237 -25.26 -24.62 6.08
N VAL A 238 -25.10 -23.34 6.43
CA VAL A 238 -24.04 -22.46 5.95
C VAL A 238 -22.70 -23.19 6.12
N ALA A 239 -22.14 -23.67 5.00
CA ALA A 239 -20.86 -24.33 4.98
C ALA A 239 -19.76 -23.29 5.31
N GLU A 240 -19.06 -23.57 6.40
CA GLU A 240 -17.87 -22.93 6.97
C GLU A 240 -17.38 -21.62 6.30
N ALA A 241 -17.77 -20.50 6.87
CA ALA A 241 -17.07 -19.23 6.69
C ALA A 241 -15.65 -19.35 7.30
N ASN A 242 -14.63 -18.90 6.57
CA ASN A 242 -13.25 -18.77 7.02
C ASN A 242 -12.42 -20.07 7.08
N ILE A 243 -12.31 -20.79 5.95
CA ILE A 243 -11.56 -22.06 5.85
C ILE A 243 -10.05 -21.92 6.21
N HIS A 244 -9.50 -20.70 6.11
CA HIS A 244 -8.12 -20.38 6.53
C HIS A 244 -7.88 -20.59 8.04
N LEU A 245 -8.94 -20.73 8.84
CA LEU A 245 -8.85 -21.04 10.28
C LEU A 245 -8.80 -22.54 10.57
N VAL A 246 -9.12 -23.39 9.57
CA VAL A 246 -9.37 -24.83 9.76
C VAL A 246 -8.36 -25.69 8.99
N ALA A 247 -7.06 -25.43 9.18
CA ALA A 247 -5.97 -26.08 8.44
C ALA A 247 -6.05 -27.61 8.34
N LYS A 248 -6.49 -28.29 9.41
CA LYS A 248 -6.60 -29.76 9.45
C LYS A 248 -7.75 -30.32 8.62
N TRP A 249 -8.76 -29.50 8.31
CA TRP A 249 -9.96 -29.92 7.58
C TRP A 249 -9.83 -29.73 6.07
N LEU A 250 -8.91 -28.88 5.61
CA LEU A 250 -8.74 -28.55 4.18
C LEU A 250 -8.55 -29.78 3.29
N GLY A 251 -7.78 -30.78 3.74
CA GLY A 251 -7.60 -32.03 2.98
C GLY A 251 -8.83 -32.96 2.98
N THR A 252 -9.76 -32.78 3.92
CA THR A 252 -11.06 -33.45 3.87
C THR A 252 -12.00 -32.70 2.94
N LEU A 253 -12.03 -31.36 3.03
CA LEU A 253 -12.82 -30.50 2.13
C LEU A 253 -12.48 -30.76 0.67
N GLU A 254 -11.20 -30.82 0.31
CA GLU A 254 -10.75 -31.11 -1.05
C GLU A 254 -11.36 -32.41 -1.60
N LYS A 255 -11.32 -33.49 -0.82
CA LYS A 255 -11.91 -34.79 -1.20
C LYS A 255 -13.43 -34.74 -1.34
N LEU A 256 -14.10 -33.97 -0.46
CA LEU A 256 -15.55 -33.80 -0.53
C LEU A 256 -15.93 -32.99 -1.78
N LEU A 257 -15.21 -31.92 -2.10
CA LEU A 257 -15.44 -31.14 -3.31
C LEU A 257 -15.26 -31.99 -4.57
N GLU A 258 -14.23 -32.82 -4.62
CA GLU A 258 -14.00 -33.74 -5.74
C GLU A 258 -15.13 -34.77 -5.86
N GLN A 259 -15.53 -35.42 -4.77
CA GLN A 259 -16.63 -36.40 -4.79
C GLN A 259 -17.97 -35.77 -5.20
N TYR A 260 -18.33 -34.64 -4.60
CA TYR A 260 -19.63 -33.99 -4.84
C TYR A 260 -19.68 -33.22 -6.16
N SER A 261 -18.56 -33.02 -6.84
CA SER A 261 -18.53 -32.40 -8.17
C SER A 261 -19.30 -33.22 -9.21
N GLU A 262 -19.32 -34.55 -9.09
CA GLU A 262 -19.98 -35.46 -10.04
C GLU A 262 -21.34 -35.98 -9.55
N GLU A 263 -21.51 -36.13 -8.23
CA GLU A 263 -22.68 -36.80 -7.63
C GLU A 263 -23.85 -35.85 -7.29
N SER A 264 -23.63 -34.52 -7.34
CA SER A 264 -24.60 -33.52 -6.84
C SER A 264 -25.63 -33.05 -7.88
N HIS A 265 -26.71 -32.45 -7.37
CA HIS A 265 -27.74 -31.80 -8.19
C HIS A 265 -27.16 -30.58 -8.94
N PRO A 266 -27.62 -30.26 -10.18
CA PRO A 266 -27.12 -29.10 -10.93
C PRO A 266 -27.25 -27.74 -10.21
N ASP A 267 -28.28 -27.58 -9.39
CA ASP A 267 -28.53 -26.36 -8.58
C ASP A 267 -27.76 -26.37 -7.24
N PHE A 268 -26.89 -27.35 -7.00
CA PHE A 268 -26.06 -27.37 -5.80
C PHE A 268 -24.85 -26.46 -5.98
N HIS A 269 -24.78 -25.40 -5.17
CA HIS A 269 -23.70 -24.42 -5.23
C HIS A 269 -22.92 -24.43 -3.92
N VAL A 270 -21.59 -24.39 -4.02
CA VAL A 270 -20.70 -24.35 -2.86
C VAL A 270 -20.02 -22.99 -2.81
N PHE A 271 -20.17 -22.32 -1.66
CA PHE A 271 -19.53 -21.05 -1.36
C PHE A 271 -18.46 -21.25 -0.28
N ILE A 272 -17.26 -20.76 -0.55
CA ILE A 272 -16.10 -20.87 0.33
C ILE A 272 -15.58 -19.46 0.59
N SER A 273 -15.12 -19.17 1.81
CA SER A 273 -14.48 -17.88 2.11
C SER A 273 -13.16 -18.04 2.86
N ALA A 274 -12.18 -17.22 2.50
CA ALA A 274 -10.89 -17.19 3.19
C ALA A 274 -10.19 -15.84 3.11
N GLU A 275 -9.43 -15.50 4.15
CA GLU A 275 -8.46 -14.42 4.12
C GLU A 275 -7.13 -14.94 3.56
N PRO A 276 -6.41 -14.15 2.72
CA PRO A 276 -5.10 -14.52 2.23
C PRO A 276 -4.07 -14.49 3.36
N ALA A 277 -3.16 -15.47 3.38
CA ALA A 277 -2.03 -15.47 4.28
C ALA A 277 -1.14 -14.22 4.07
N PRO A 278 -0.56 -13.65 5.14
CA PRO A 278 0.29 -12.46 5.03
C PRO A 278 1.62 -12.75 4.33
N THR A 279 2.09 -14.00 4.37
CA THR A 279 3.33 -14.46 3.73
C THR A 279 3.08 -15.77 2.95
N PRO A 280 3.88 -16.05 1.90
CA PRO A 280 3.76 -17.29 1.15
C PRO A 280 3.98 -18.55 2.00
N GLU A 281 4.83 -18.48 3.01
CA GLU A 281 5.16 -19.60 3.89
C GLU A 281 4.01 -19.97 4.85
N GLU A 282 3.14 -19.01 5.16
CA GLU A 282 1.97 -19.19 6.02
C GLU A 282 0.72 -19.62 5.23
N HIS A 283 0.83 -19.78 3.91
CA HIS A 283 -0.29 -20.20 3.08
C HIS A 283 -0.60 -21.69 3.27
N ILE A 284 -1.84 -21.99 3.65
CA ILE A 284 -2.30 -23.34 3.98
C ILE A 284 -3.38 -23.87 3.02
N ILE A 285 -3.91 -23.03 2.14
CA ILE A 285 -5.04 -23.41 1.28
C ILE A 285 -4.50 -24.26 0.11
N PRO A 286 -5.06 -25.46 -0.14
CA PRO A 286 -4.67 -26.29 -1.26
C PRO A 286 -4.83 -25.57 -2.61
N GLN A 287 -3.87 -25.78 -3.51
CA GLN A 287 -3.86 -25.17 -4.84
C GLN A 287 -5.06 -25.63 -5.67
N GLU A 288 -5.47 -26.89 -5.50
CA GLU A 288 -6.57 -27.54 -6.19
C GLU A 288 -7.90 -26.82 -5.93
N ILE A 289 -8.17 -26.46 -4.67
CA ILE A 289 -9.38 -25.70 -4.29
C ILE A 289 -9.39 -24.33 -4.98
N LEU A 290 -8.24 -23.67 -5.08
CA LEU A 290 -8.12 -22.36 -5.72
C LEU A 290 -8.21 -22.44 -7.25
N GLU A 291 -7.72 -23.51 -7.86
CA GLU A 291 -7.75 -23.68 -9.31
C GLU A 291 -9.14 -24.05 -9.86
N TYR A 292 -9.92 -24.83 -9.09
CA TYR A 292 -11.27 -25.26 -9.47
C TYR A 292 -12.36 -24.26 -9.10
N SER A 293 -12.06 -23.24 -8.30
CA SER A 293 -13.02 -22.24 -7.86
C SER A 293 -13.06 -20.98 -8.72
N ILE A 294 -14.24 -20.37 -8.79
CA ILE A 294 -14.43 -18.99 -9.27
C ILE A 294 -14.10 -18.07 -8.09
N LYS A 295 -13.02 -17.29 -8.19
CA LYS A 295 -12.61 -16.40 -7.09
C LYS A 295 -13.20 -15.02 -7.24
N ILE A 296 -13.60 -14.45 -6.10
CA ILE A 296 -14.22 -13.13 -5.99
C ILE A 296 -13.56 -12.42 -4.81
N THR A 297 -12.86 -11.32 -5.06
CA THR A 297 -12.28 -10.50 -3.99
C THR A 297 -13.30 -9.57 -3.37
N SER A 298 -13.59 -9.73 -2.08
CA SER A 298 -14.40 -8.78 -1.32
C SER A 298 -13.50 -7.85 -0.51
N GLU A 299 -13.45 -6.58 -0.92
CA GLU A 299 -12.69 -5.52 -0.25
C GLU A 299 -13.63 -4.40 0.20
N PRO A 300 -13.33 -3.75 1.34
CA PRO A 300 -14.02 -2.53 1.68
C PRO A 300 -13.75 -1.47 0.59
N PRO A 301 -14.73 -0.61 0.27
CA PRO A 301 -14.52 0.46 -0.68
C PRO A 301 -13.31 1.31 -0.27
N THR A 302 -12.43 1.65 -1.21
CA THR A 302 -11.22 2.44 -0.92
C THR A 302 -11.48 3.94 -0.99
N ARG A 303 -12.44 4.34 -1.83
CA ARG A 303 -12.80 5.74 -2.07
C ARG A 303 -13.61 6.29 -0.90
N MET A 304 -13.38 7.54 -0.52
CA MET A 304 -14.13 8.21 0.54
C MET A 304 -15.61 8.31 0.18
N LEU A 305 -15.93 8.54 -1.09
CA LEU A 305 -17.31 8.62 -1.57
C LEU A 305 -18.08 7.32 -1.28
N ASP A 306 -17.58 6.20 -1.79
CA ASP A 306 -18.21 4.88 -1.66
C ASP A 306 -18.32 4.44 -0.20
N ASN A 307 -17.30 4.78 0.59
CA ASN A 307 -17.26 4.58 2.03
C ASN A 307 -18.34 5.37 2.78
N LEU A 308 -18.52 6.65 2.48
CA LEU A 308 -19.56 7.47 3.08
C LEU A 308 -20.95 6.94 2.72
N TYR A 309 -21.15 6.46 1.49
CA TYR A 309 -22.38 5.79 1.10
C TYR A 309 -22.62 4.49 1.88
N ALA A 310 -21.61 3.62 1.95
CA ALA A 310 -21.68 2.37 2.74
C ALA A 310 -22.04 2.65 4.20
N ALA A 311 -21.38 3.63 4.80
CA ALA A 311 -21.63 4.04 6.17
C ALA A 311 -23.01 4.71 6.34
N LEU A 312 -23.50 5.43 5.31
CA LEU A 312 -24.84 6.00 5.33
C LEU A 312 -25.94 4.94 5.39
N TYR A 313 -25.78 3.78 4.74
CA TYR A 313 -26.78 2.70 4.77
C TYR A 313 -27.08 2.23 6.20
N SER A 314 -26.09 2.24 7.09
CA SER A 314 -26.26 1.91 8.51
C SER A 314 -27.22 2.86 9.26
N PHE A 315 -27.57 4.02 8.68
CA PHE A 315 -28.49 4.99 9.30
C PHE A 315 -29.98 4.67 9.16
N HIS A 316 -30.38 3.84 8.20
CA HIS A 316 -31.81 3.64 7.91
C HIS A 316 -32.59 3.14 9.15
N GLN A 317 -31.94 2.43 10.08
CA GLN A 317 -32.56 1.87 11.29
C GLN A 317 -32.70 2.84 12.48
N VAL A 318 -32.10 4.04 12.45
CA VAL A 318 -31.89 4.88 13.65
C VAL A 318 -32.97 5.95 13.85
N LYS A 319 -33.77 6.23 12.82
CA LYS A 319 -34.73 7.36 12.77
C LYS A 319 -35.78 7.41 13.89
N ALA A 320 -35.94 6.36 14.70
CA ALA A 320 -37.09 6.22 15.60
C ALA A 320 -36.85 6.59 17.09
N ARG A 321 -35.62 6.83 17.57
CA ARG A 321 -35.34 6.80 19.04
C ARG A 321 -34.57 7.96 19.67
N CYS A 322 -34.16 8.98 18.93
CA CYS A 322 -33.14 9.92 19.43
C CYS A 322 -33.59 11.40 19.44
N THR A 323 -33.20 12.15 20.48
CA THR A 323 -33.61 13.54 20.77
C THR A 323 -32.54 14.61 20.49
N PHE A 324 -31.33 14.24 20.07
CA PHE A 324 -30.28 15.22 19.75
C PHE A 324 -30.60 15.99 18.46
N PHE A 325 -30.67 17.33 18.54
CA PHE A 325 -30.87 18.21 17.38
C PHE A 325 -29.78 18.01 16.30
N CYS A 326 -28.55 17.71 16.73
CA CYS A 326 -27.38 17.51 15.87
C CYS A 326 -27.08 16.03 15.60
N ILE A 327 -28.02 15.11 15.83
CA ILE A 327 -27.73 13.67 15.73
C ILE A 327 -27.23 13.27 14.35
N HIS A 328 -27.85 13.78 13.30
CA HIS A 328 -27.47 13.46 11.93
C HIS A 328 -26.05 13.95 11.60
N PHE A 329 -25.60 15.02 12.24
CA PHE A 329 -24.23 15.49 12.11
C PHE A 329 -23.24 14.63 12.90
N ILE A 330 -23.56 14.25 14.14
CA ILE A 330 -22.73 13.33 14.93
C ILE A 330 -22.59 11.99 14.20
N LEU A 331 -23.69 11.51 13.63
CA LEU A 331 -23.75 10.34 12.78
C LEU A 331 -22.86 10.50 11.53
N PHE A 332 -22.98 11.62 10.80
CA PHE A 332 -22.10 11.92 9.67
C PHE A 332 -20.61 11.94 10.05
N SER A 333 -20.26 12.61 11.16
CA SER A 333 -18.91 12.64 11.72
C SER A 333 -18.42 11.25 12.14
N LEU A 334 -19.29 10.39 12.66
CA LEU A 334 -18.97 8.99 12.99
C LEU A 334 -18.79 8.12 11.75
N CYS A 335 -19.43 8.43 10.63
CA CYS A 335 -19.13 7.78 9.35
C CYS A 335 -17.84 8.29 8.75
N TYR A 336 -17.56 9.59 8.86
CA TYR A 336 -16.33 10.20 8.35
C TYR A 336 -15.07 9.75 9.12
N PHE A 337 -15.20 9.56 10.44
CA PHE A 337 -14.09 9.33 11.36
C PHE A 337 -13.29 8.03 11.11
N PRO A 338 -13.89 6.83 10.96
CA PRO A 338 -13.17 5.60 10.67
C PRO A 338 -12.29 5.68 9.41
N HIS A 339 -12.70 6.48 8.42
CA HIS A 339 -11.94 6.68 7.19
C HIS A 339 -10.73 7.60 7.36
N LEU A 340 -10.74 8.48 8.36
CA LEU A 340 -9.54 9.23 8.78
C LEU A 340 -8.55 8.36 9.55
N CYS A 341 -9.04 7.31 10.18
CA CYS A 341 -8.23 6.34 10.91
C CYS A 341 -7.58 5.29 10.00
N CYS A 342 -7.68 5.45 8.67
CA CYS A 342 -6.91 4.69 7.69
C CYS A 342 -5.39 4.83 8.01
N PRO A 343 -4.53 3.82 7.76
CA PRO A 343 -3.19 3.69 8.36
C PRO A 343 -2.15 4.76 7.97
N ARG A 344 -2.57 5.86 7.33
CA ARG A 344 -1.73 7.01 7.01
C ARG A 344 -1.69 7.93 8.23
N GLY A 345 -0.57 7.92 8.95
CA GLY A 345 -0.34 8.79 10.12
C GLY A 345 -0.38 8.08 11.47
N TRP A 346 -0.82 6.82 11.50
CA TRP A 346 -0.92 5.95 12.68
C TRP A 346 0.34 5.09 12.86
N ASN A 347 0.61 4.64 14.07
CA ASN A 347 1.70 3.71 14.37
C ASN A 347 1.30 2.26 14.08
N GLY A 348 0.02 1.91 14.29
CA GLY A 348 -0.56 0.61 13.96
C GLY A 348 -1.52 0.64 12.77
N ARG A 349 -1.84 -0.56 12.26
CA ARG A 349 -2.99 -0.75 11.36
C ARG A 349 -4.12 -1.33 12.19
N TYR A 350 -5.22 -0.58 12.34
CA TYR A 350 -6.36 -0.98 13.15
C TYR A 350 -7.56 -1.26 12.26
N PRO A 351 -8.21 -2.44 12.41
CA PRO A 351 -9.36 -2.80 11.60
C PRO A 351 -10.63 -2.19 12.20
N PHE A 352 -10.90 -0.92 11.91
CA PHE A 352 -12.20 -0.30 12.24
C PHE A 352 -13.28 -0.90 11.34
N SER A 353 -14.28 -1.53 11.95
CA SER A 353 -15.32 -2.27 11.25
C SER A 353 -16.64 -1.48 11.18
N ALA A 354 -17.50 -1.82 10.22
CA ALA A 354 -18.87 -1.31 10.16
C ALA A 354 -19.68 -1.68 11.43
N ARG A 355 -19.28 -2.75 12.12
CA ARG A 355 -19.85 -3.15 13.40
C ARG A 355 -19.57 -2.13 14.50
N ASP A 356 -18.37 -1.55 14.55
CA ASP A 356 -18.02 -0.50 15.52
C ASP A 356 -18.92 0.71 15.35
N LEU A 357 -19.16 1.12 14.09
CA LEU A 357 -20.09 2.18 13.74
C LEU A 357 -21.51 1.84 14.19
N THR A 358 -22.00 0.64 13.90
CA THR A 358 -23.34 0.18 14.27
C THR A 358 -23.55 0.19 15.79
N VAL A 359 -22.54 -0.23 16.57
CA VAL A 359 -22.60 -0.18 18.04
C VAL A 359 -22.56 1.26 18.55
N CYS A 360 -21.71 2.12 17.98
CA CYS A 360 -21.69 3.54 18.32
C CYS A 360 -23.05 4.20 18.08
N ILE A 361 -23.67 3.90 16.94
CA ILE A 361 -25.02 4.35 16.57
C ILE A 361 -26.06 3.88 17.60
N ALA A 362 -26.02 2.60 17.99
CA ALA A 362 -26.97 2.04 18.95
C ALA A 362 -26.87 2.71 20.34
N VAL A 363 -25.65 3.03 20.77
CA VAL A 363 -25.38 3.64 22.08
C VAL A 363 -25.58 5.16 22.08
N LEU A 364 -25.51 5.81 20.91
CA LEU A 364 -25.61 7.27 20.77
C LEU A 364 -26.88 7.85 21.41
N CYS A 365 -28.02 7.14 21.34
CA CYS A 365 -29.29 7.60 21.93
C CYS A 365 -29.33 7.55 23.47
N SER A 366 -28.38 6.88 24.11
CA SER A 366 -28.39 6.66 25.56
C SER A 366 -27.34 7.48 26.32
N ILE A 367 -26.57 8.32 25.63
CA ILE A 367 -25.42 9.04 26.21
C ILE A 367 -25.56 10.56 26.14
N THR A 368 -24.91 11.27 27.06
CA THR A 368 -24.80 12.74 27.03
C THR A 368 -23.58 13.17 26.22
N LEU A 369 -23.61 14.38 25.63
CA LEU A 369 -22.51 14.92 24.80
C LEU A 369 -21.16 14.94 25.54
N HIS A 370 -21.17 15.16 26.85
CA HIS A 370 -19.96 15.14 27.68
C HIS A 370 -19.30 13.76 27.75
N ASN A 371 -20.11 12.69 27.79
CA ASN A 371 -19.63 11.32 27.85
C ASN A 371 -19.31 10.73 26.46
N LEU A 372 -19.74 11.40 25.39
CA LEU A 372 -19.58 10.94 24.01
C LEU A 372 -18.10 10.84 23.61
N HIS A 373 -17.31 11.88 23.89
CA HIS A 373 -15.88 11.90 23.58
C HIS A 373 -15.11 10.79 24.31
N TYR A 374 -15.45 10.55 25.57
CA TYR A 374 -14.82 9.50 26.36
C TYR A 374 -15.21 8.11 25.85
N LEU A 375 -16.51 7.87 25.66
CA LEU A 375 -17.00 6.55 25.25
C LEU A 375 -16.55 6.18 23.83
N PHE A 376 -16.70 7.09 22.86
CA PHE A 376 -16.30 6.79 21.49
C PHE A 376 -14.79 6.87 21.31
N GLY A 377 -14.14 7.86 21.93
CA GLY A 377 -12.71 8.07 21.79
C GLY A 377 -11.89 7.03 22.53
N GLU A 378 -12.08 6.85 23.84
CA GLU A 378 -11.20 6.02 24.66
C GLU A 378 -11.63 4.55 24.73
N ILE A 379 -12.93 4.26 24.59
CA ILE A 379 -13.45 2.89 24.78
C ILE A 379 -13.76 2.21 23.45
N MET A 380 -14.61 2.79 22.60
CA MET A 380 -15.06 2.13 21.37
C MET A 380 -13.94 2.08 20.31
N TYR A 381 -13.48 3.24 19.85
CA TYR A 381 -12.48 3.29 18.79
C TYR A 381 -11.07 3.07 19.33
N SER A 382 -10.66 3.69 20.45
CA SER A 382 -9.33 3.38 21.03
C SER A 382 -9.23 2.02 21.72
N GLY A 383 -10.33 1.29 21.91
CA GLY A 383 -10.28 -0.09 22.40
C GLY A 383 -9.54 -1.04 21.45
N HIS A 384 -9.51 -0.72 20.15
CA HIS A 384 -8.74 -1.45 19.14
C HIS A 384 -7.26 -1.05 19.12
N ASN A 385 -6.94 0.14 19.63
CA ASN A 385 -5.62 0.72 19.50
C ASN A 385 -4.68 0.14 20.56
N THR A 386 -3.55 -0.39 20.09
CA THR A 386 -2.49 -0.93 20.96
C THR A 386 -1.45 0.11 21.35
N ASP A 387 -1.38 1.23 20.61
CA ASP A 387 -0.40 2.30 20.82
C ASP A 387 -1.05 3.54 21.44
N ALA A 388 -0.43 4.07 22.50
CA ALA A 388 -0.99 5.20 23.26
C ALA A 388 -1.02 6.51 22.46
N TRP A 389 -0.13 6.70 21.47
CA TRP A 389 -0.16 7.87 20.60
C TRP A 389 -1.33 7.79 19.63
N ASP A 390 -1.63 6.59 19.13
CA ASP A 390 -2.76 6.35 18.25
C ASP A 390 -4.10 6.53 18.99
N CYS A 391 -4.21 6.10 20.25
CA CYS A 391 -5.36 6.45 21.11
C CYS A 391 -5.55 7.96 21.24
N ARG A 392 -4.45 8.70 21.42
CA ARG A 392 -4.49 10.17 21.52
C ARG A 392 -4.91 10.83 20.21
N VAL A 393 -4.48 10.28 19.06
CA VAL A 393 -4.92 10.73 17.73
C VAL A 393 -6.43 10.51 17.57
N CYS A 394 -6.94 9.32 17.89
CA CYS A 394 -8.37 9.00 17.93
C CYS A 394 -9.17 10.05 18.72
N CYS A 395 -8.77 10.30 19.96
CA CYS A 395 -9.49 11.21 20.85
C CYS A 395 -9.49 12.66 20.36
N ILE A 396 -8.36 13.16 19.85
CA ILE A 396 -8.26 14.54 19.35
C ILE A 396 -9.09 14.73 18.09
N TYR A 397 -9.09 13.75 17.18
CA TYR A 397 -9.95 13.81 15.99
C TYR A 397 -11.44 13.87 16.38
N LEU A 398 -11.92 13.02 17.29
CA LEU A 398 -13.32 13.07 17.73
C LEU A 398 -13.67 14.40 18.42
N GLN A 399 -12.74 14.98 19.18
CA GLN A 399 -12.93 16.30 19.81
C GLN A 399 -13.09 17.43 18.79
N GLU A 400 -12.37 17.37 17.67
CA GLU A 400 -12.52 18.37 16.60
C GLU A 400 -13.83 18.18 15.83
N PHE A 401 -14.15 16.94 15.42
CA PHE A 401 -15.37 16.67 14.64
C PHE A 401 -16.66 16.79 15.43
N ILE A 402 -16.61 16.60 16.75
CA ILE A 402 -17.79 16.64 17.63
C ILE A 402 -17.65 17.83 18.59
N SER A 403 -17.28 18.98 18.03
CA SER A 403 -17.23 20.26 18.74
C SER A 403 -18.47 21.11 18.48
N PRO A 404 -18.91 21.95 19.44
CA PRO A 404 -20.06 22.84 19.24
C PRO A 404 -20.00 23.72 17.98
N PRO A 405 -18.86 24.35 17.61
CA PRO A 405 -18.79 25.18 16.40
C PRO A 405 -18.97 24.40 15.10
N VAL A 406 -18.52 23.14 15.09
CA VAL A 406 -18.67 22.23 13.94
C VAL A 406 -20.12 21.73 13.84
N LEU A 407 -20.74 21.43 14.97
CA LEU A 407 -22.16 21.02 15.08
C LEU A 407 -23.14 22.14 14.66
N GLU A 408 -22.74 23.40 14.81
CA GLU A 408 -23.50 24.60 14.42
C GLU A 408 -23.26 25.00 12.95
N GLY A 409 -22.38 24.29 12.24
CA GLY A 409 -22.06 24.53 10.83
C GLY A 409 -21.14 25.73 10.57
N GLU A 410 -20.49 26.26 11.62
CA GLU A 410 -19.59 27.42 11.51
C GLU A 410 -18.18 27.03 11.02
N LEU A 411 -17.80 25.76 11.18
CA LEU A 411 -16.51 25.23 10.73
C LEU A 411 -16.66 24.21 9.59
N THR A 412 -15.61 24.11 8.79
CA THR A 412 -15.45 23.06 7.77
C THR A 412 -15.00 21.74 8.40
N VAL A 413 -15.55 20.62 7.93
CA VAL A 413 -15.12 19.25 8.30
C VAL A 413 -13.74 18.95 7.71
N ALA A 414 -13.48 19.42 6.49
CA ALA A 414 -12.17 19.41 5.86
C ALA A 414 -11.99 20.66 4.99
N PRO A 415 -10.76 21.05 4.61
CA PRO A 415 -10.55 22.20 3.73
C PRO A 415 -11.35 22.07 2.42
N GLY A 416 -12.31 22.97 2.21
CA GLY A 416 -13.20 22.92 1.05
C GLY A 416 -14.44 22.01 1.18
N PHE A 417 -14.66 21.42 2.35
CA PHE A 417 -15.83 20.59 2.66
C PHE A 417 -16.51 21.07 3.95
N LEU A 418 -17.68 21.68 3.81
CA LEU A 418 -18.45 22.22 4.93
C LEU A 418 -19.15 21.11 5.71
N ALA A 419 -19.47 21.39 6.98
CA ALA A 419 -20.38 20.57 7.74
C ALA A 419 -21.76 20.54 7.06
N PRO A 420 -22.34 19.36 6.75
CA PRO A 420 -23.69 19.32 6.20
C PRO A 420 -24.70 19.88 7.21
N PRO A 421 -25.70 20.65 6.75
CA PRO A 421 -26.81 21.06 7.61
C PRO A 421 -27.66 19.85 8.00
N ASN A 422 -28.64 20.05 8.88
CA ASN A 422 -29.57 18.98 9.28
C ASN A 422 -30.46 18.58 8.09
N LEU A 423 -30.06 17.53 7.37
CA LEU A 423 -30.75 16.98 6.20
C LEU A 423 -31.45 15.67 6.54
N ASP A 424 -32.33 15.21 5.65
CA ASP A 424 -32.87 13.86 5.67
C ASP A 424 -31.92 12.88 4.96
N TYR A 425 -32.23 11.58 5.02
CA TYR A 425 -31.39 10.53 4.43
C TYR A 425 -31.07 10.80 2.95
N ALA A 426 -32.08 11.14 2.13
CA ALA A 426 -31.88 11.46 0.73
C ALA A 426 -31.07 12.76 0.53
N GLY A 427 -31.29 13.76 1.40
CA GLY A 427 -30.52 15.00 1.41
C GLY A 427 -29.03 14.79 1.67
N TYR A 428 -28.64 13.86 2.56
CA TYR A 428 -27.22 13.54 2.79
C TYR A 428 -26.55 12.91 1.58
N HIS A 429 -27.22 11.98 0.89
CA HIS A 429 -26.70 11.39 -0.35
C HIS A 429 -26.44 12.50 -1.40
N LYS A 430 -27.42 13.38 -1.60
CA LYS A 430 -27.29 14.52 -2.52
C LYS A 430 -26.19 15.50 -2.12
N TYR A 431 -26.05 15.78 -0.82
CA TYR A 431 -25.01 16.67 -0.31
C TYR A 431 -23.61 16.11 -0.60
N ILE A 432 -23.41 14.81 -0.41
CA ILE A 432 -22.13 14.16 -0.71
C ILE A 432 -21.82 14.23 -2.21
N ASP A 433 -22.80 13.90 -3.08
CA ASP A 433 -22.63 13.98 -4.54
C ASP A 433 -22.20 15.38 -5.01
N GLU A 434 -22.80 16.43 -4.45
CA GLU A 434 -22.59 17.80 -4.92
C GLU A 434 -21.41 18.51 -4.24
N MET A 435 -21.13 18.21 -2.97
CA MET A 435 -20.22 19.01 -2.13
C MET A 435 -18.91 18.30 -1.78
N LEU A 436 -18.79 16.98 -1.95
CA LEU A 436 -17.56 16.27 -1.61
C LEU A 436 -16.44 16.65 -2.61
N PRO A 437 -15.33 17.26 -2.14
CA PRO A 437 -14.22 17.61 -3.03
C PRO A 437 -13.47 16.37 -3.49
N SER A 438 -12.69 16.51 -4.57
CA SER A 438 -11.79 15.45 -5.06
C SER A 438 -10.89 14.92 -3.92
N GLU A 439 -10.75 13.60 -3.82
CA GLU A 439 -9.93 12.96 -2.79
C GLU A 439 -8.48 13.46 -2.80
N ARG A 440 -8.05 14.00 -1.66
CA ARG A 440 -6.71 14.53 -1.41
C ARG A 440 -6.30 14.25 0.03
N PRO A 441 -5.01 14.23 0.38
CA PRO A 441 -4.56 14.02 1.77
C PRO A 441 -5.23 14.95 2.78
N LEU A 442 -5.48 16.21 2.39
CA LEU A 442 -6.14 17.19 3.27
C LEU A 442 -7.57 16.80 3.62
N LEU A 443 -8.26 16.10 2.73
CA LEU A 443 -9.59 15.56 3.02
C LEU A 443 -9.50 14.56 4.18
N TYR A 444 -8.43 13.79 4.25
CA TYR A 444 -8.15 12.87 5.34
C TYR A 444 -7.50 13.53 6.59
N GLY A 445 -7.48 14.86 6.68
CA GLY A 445 -6.80 15.57 7.79
C GLY A 445 -5.26 15.49 7.74
N LEU A 446 -4.70 14.96 6.66
CA LEU A 446 -3.26 14.81 6.46
C LEU A 446 -2.67 16.02 5.76
N GLN A 447 -1.38 16.25 6.00
CA GLN A 447 -0.63 17.29 5.29
C GLN A 447 -0.47 16.91 3.80
N PRO A 448 -0.34 17.89 2.87
CA PRO A 448 -0.16 17.61 1.44
C PRO A 448 1.02 16.68 1.15
N ASN A 449 2.09 16.78 1.95
CA ASN A 449 3.27 15.94 1.85
C ASN A 449 3.06 14.50 2.35
N ALA A 450 1.91 14.15 2.93
CA ALA A 450 1.57 12.77 3.26
C ALA A 450 1.45 11.88 2.01
N GLU A 451 1.33 12.50 0.82
CA GLU A 451 1.54 11.82 -0.46
C GLU A 451 2.94 11.21 -0.62
N MET A 452 3.96 11.66 0.13
CA MET A 452 5.26 10.98 0.13
C MET A 452 5.20 9.54 0.64
N GLY A 453 4.16 9.12 1.37
CA GLY A 453 3.93 7.72 1.72
C GLY A 453 3.69 6.81 0.50
N TYR A 454 3.24 7.38 -0.63
CA TYR A 454 3.11 6.67 -1.90
C TYR A 454 4.46 6.31 -2.52
N LEU A 455 5.57 6.91 -2.08
CA LEU A 455 6.92 6.49 -2.49
C LEU A 455 7.17 5.02 -2.12
N THR A 456 6.86 4.64 -0.89
CA THR A 456 7.00 3.24 -0.44
C THR A 456 6.09 2.30 -1.22
N THR A 457 4.87 2.72 -1.54
CA THR A 457 3.93 1.93 -2.35
C THR A 457 4.41 1.82 -3.80
N SER A 458 4.95 2.89 -4.37
CA SER A 458 5.56 2.91 -5.71
C SER A 458 6.77 1.98 -5.77
N ASP A 459 7.67 2.05 -4.80
CA ASP A 459 8.86 1.19 -4.75
C ASP A 459 8.47 -0.29 -4.65
N ASN A 460 7.49 -0.62 -3.80
CA ASN A 460 6.94 -1.98 -3.73
C ASN A 460 6.28 -2.41 -5.04
N LEU A 461 5.50 -1.54 -5.68
CA LEU A 461 4.87 -1.80 -6.98
C LEU A 461 5.93 -2.17 -8.03
N PHE A 462 7.02 -1.41 -8.11
CA PHE A 462 8.08 -1.67 -9.08
C PHE A 462 8.93 -2.88 -8.72
N LYS A 463 9.14 -3.15 -7.44
CA LYS A 463 9.76 -4.38 -6.98
C LYS A 463 8.95 -5.61 -7.41
N THR A 464 7.63 -5.60 -7.20
CA THR A 464 6.75 -6.69 -7.63
C THR A 464 6.70 -6.83 -9.15
N LEU A 465 6.67 -5.72 -9.90
CA LEU A 465 6.78 -5.76 -11.37
C LEU A 465 8.10 -6.37 -11.84
N LEU A 466 9.21 -6.07 -11.16
CA LEU A 466 10.52 -6.64 -11.45
C LEU A 466 10.55 -8.15 -11.15
N GLU A 467 9.98 -8.59 -10.04
CA GLU A 467 9.88 -10.01 -9.67
C GLU A 467 9.05 -10.83 -10.68
N MET A 468 8.09 -10.20 -11.35
CA MET A 468 7.29 -10.83 -12.41
C MET A 468 7.98 -10.89 -13.78
N GLN A 469 9.13 -10.23 -13.98
CA GLN A 469 9.87 -10.31 -15.24
C GLN A 469 10.59 -11.68 -15.36
N PRO A 470 10.67 -12.26 -16.57
CA PRO A 470 11.49 -13.44 -16.78
C PRO A 470 12.96 -13.13 -16.47
N MET A 471 13.58 -13.95 -15.62
CA MET A 471 14.98 -13.79 -15.20
C MET A 471 15.92 -13.93 -16.41
N ASN A 472 16.36 -12.80 -16.97
CA ASN A 472 17.44 -12.75 -17.94
C ASN A 472 18.77 -12.49 -17.20
N SER A 473 19.71 -13.41 -17.37
CA SER A 473 21.00 -13.43 -16.69
C SER A 473 21.95 -12.37 -17.25
N PHE A 474 22.12 -11.27 -16.52
CA PHE A 474 23.23 -10.33 -16.74
C PHE A 474 23.97 -10.10 -15.43
N GLY A 475 25.19 -10.64 -15.34
CA GLY A 475 26.10 -10.49 -14.21
C GLY A 475 26.90 -9.20 -14.32
N GLY A 476 26.88 -8.39 -13.26
CA GLY A 476 27.74 -7.22 -13.09
C GLY A 476 28.59 -7.37 -11.83
N GLU A 477 29.91 -7.41 -12.00
CA GLU A 477 30.89 -7.42 -10.89
C GLU A 477 31.00 -6.02 -10.24
N ARG A 478 31.01 -5.96 -8.91
CA ARG A 478 31.50 -4.79 -8.15
C ARG A 478 32.54 -5.22 -7.11
N ARG A 479 33.70 -4.57 -7.15
CA ARG A 479 34.85 -4.79 -6.25
C ARG A 479 34.92 -3.63 -5.25
N GLY A 480 34.82 -3.91 -3.95
CA GLY A 480 35.01 -2.93 -2.87
C GLY A 480 36.27 -3.26 -2.06
N GLN A 481 37.12 -2.25 -1.81
CA GLN A 481 38.28 -2.34 -0.90
C GLN A 481 37.89 -1.82 0.49
N SER A 482 38.41 -2.47 1.54
CA SER A 482 38.23 -2.06 2.94
C SER A 482 39.62 -1.83 3.56
N ALA A 483 39.78 -0.69 4.24
CA ALA A 483 40.91 -0.42 5.12
C ALA A 483 40.44 -0.50 6.59
N GLU A 484 41.26 -1.08 7.47
CA GLU A 484 41.05 -1.15 8.92
C GLU A 484 42.13 -0.33 9.63
N GLU A 485 41.79 0.41 10.68
CA GLU A 485 42.75 0.74 11.74
C GLU A 485 42.09 1.02 13.12
N LYS A 486 42.86 0.73 14.17
CA LYS A 486 42.50 0.58 15.60
C LYS A 486 42.44 1.92 16.37
N VAL A 487 41.65 1.99 17.45
CA VAL A 487 41.76 3.02 18.50
C VAL A 487 41.63 2.43 19.92
N LYS A 488 42.33 3.03 20.91
CA LYS A 488 42.42 2.66 22.35
C LYS A 488 41.36 3.35 23.24
N PHE A 489 41.18 2.80 24.45
CA PHE A 489 40.08 2.94 25.43
C PHE A 489 39.97 4.24 26.27
N PHE A 490 38.73 4.53 26.74
CA PHE A 490 38.38 5.43 27.85
C PHE A 490 37.16 4.93 28.66
N HIS A 491 37.09 5.30 29.96
CA HIS A 491 35.99 4.97 30.89
C HIS A 491 34.99 6.14 31.06
N CYS A 492 33.81 6.02 30.43
CA CYS A 492 32.60 6.81 30.67
C CYS A 492 31.39 5.94 30.23
N PRO A 493 30.20 6.01 30.87
CA PRO A 493 29.03 5.22 30.46
C PRO A 493 28.66 5.38 28.98
N TYR A 494 28.83 6.58 28.40
CA TYR A 494 28.61 6.82 26.97
C TYR A 494 29.69 6.15 26.10
N ALA A 495 30.95 6.16 26.54
CA ALA A 495 32.04 5.49 25.85
C ALA A 495 31.86 3.97 25.82
N LEU A 496 31.30 3.37 26.88
CA LEU A 496 30.98 1.94 26.91
C LEU A 496 29.91 1.56 25.88
N VAL A 497 28.84 2.36 25.77
CA VAL A 497 27.81 2.17 24.74
C VAL A 497 28.38 2.33 23.33
N CYS A 498 29.24 3.33 23.10
CA CYS A 498 29.92 3.49 21.82
C CYS A 498 30.84 2.29 21.48
N LEU A 499 31.54 1.72 22.47
CA LEU A 499 32.37 0.53 22.26
C LEU A 499 31.54 -0.69 21.92
N GLN A 500 30.40 -0.90 22.60
CA GLN A 500 29.46 -1.97 22.27
C GLN A 500 28.89 -1.81 20.85
N GLU A 501 28.58 -0.58 20.43
CA GLU A 501 28.16 -0.30 19.05
C GLU A 501 29.27 -0.56 18.04
N CYS A 502 30.53 -0.20 18.36
CA CYS A 502 31.68 -0.54 17.53
C CYS A 502 31.90 -2.06 17.41
N GLU A 503 31.75 -2.82 18.50
CA GLU A 503 31.85 -4.28 18.49
C GLU A 503 30.74 -4.91 17.63
N ARG A 504 29.50 -4.45 17.80
CA ARG A 504 28.36 -4.86 16.97
C ARG A 504 28.63 -4.55 15.49
N MET A 505 29.24 -3.40 15.21
CA MET A 505 29.59 -2.99 13.85
C MET A 505 30.64 -3.90 13.22
N ASN A 506 31.70 -4.19 13.97
CA ASN A 506 32.77 -5.08 13.52
C ASN A 506 32.23 -6.49 13.25
N LEU A 507 31.28 -6.96 14.06
CA LEU A 507 30.61 -8.24 13.84
C LEU A 507 29.80 -8.24 12.53
N LEU A 508 29.03 -7.17 12.28
CA LEU A 508 28.27 -7.00 11.04
C LEU A 508 29.20 -6.98 9.82
N LEU A 509 30.25 -6.14 9.83
CA LEU A 509 31.22 -6.04 8.74
C LEU A 509 31.96 -7.37 8.49
N SER A 510 32.28 -8.11 9.56
CA SER A 510 32.86 -9.45 9.45
C SER A 510 31.91 -10.43 8.77
N LYS A 511 30.61 -10.41 9.11
CA LYS A 511 29.60 -11.26 8.48
C LYS A 511 29.41 -10.92 7.01
N ILE A 512 29.31 -9.64 6.66
CA ILE A 512 29.20 -9.15 5.28
C ILE A 512 30.40 -9.64 4.46
N ARG A 513 31.63 -9.33 4.90
CA ARG A 513 32.86 -9.70 4.19
C ARG A 513 32.98 -11.21 3.99
N LYS A 514 32.65 -12.02 5.00
CA LYS A 514 32.67 -13.48 4.89
C LYS A 514 31.65 -14.00 3.87
N SER A 515 30.40 -13.51 3.94
CA SER A 515 29.33 -13.96 3.04
C SER A 515 29.58 -13.57 1.58
N LEU A 516 30.06 -12.34 1.32
CA LEU A 516 30.43 -11.89 -0.03
C LEU A 516 31.64 -12.65 -0.59
N LYS A 517 32.67 -12.91 0.23
CA LYS A 517 33.82 -13.71 -0.20
C LYS A 517 33.42 -15.14 -0.54
N GLN A 518 32.54 -15.76 0.24
CA GLN A 518 32.02 -17.08 -0.07
C GLN A 518 31.25 -17.07 -1.40
N LEU A 519 30.36 -16.09 -1.61
CA LEU A 519 29.64 -15.92 -2.87
C LEU A 519 30.59 -15.77 -4.07
N GLU A 520 31.60 -14.92 -3.97
CA GLU A 520 32.61 -14.72 -5.02
C GLU A 520 33.34 -16.03 -5.37
N LEU A 521 33.75 -16.81 -4.36
CA LEU A 521 34.41 -18.11 -4.56
C LEU A 521 33.46 -19.14 -5.19
N GLY A 522 32.17 -19.10 -4.83
CA GLY A 522 31.15 -19.96 -5.44
C GLY A 522 30.90 -19.62 -6.91
N LEU A 523 30.82 -18.33 -7.24
CA LEU A 523 30.64 -17.88 -8.63
C LEU A 523 31.84 -18.21 -9.52
N LYS A 524 33.05 -18.24 -8.95
CA LYS A 524 34.26 -18.69 -9.66
C LYS A 524 34.39 -20.21 -9.79
N GLY A 525 33.51 -20.97 -9.14
CA GLY A 525 33.57 -22.44 -9.08
C GLY A 525 34.68 -22.98 -8.18
N GLU A 526 35.32 -22.12 -7.36
CA GLU A 526 36.36 -22.51 -6.40
C GLU A 526 35.76 -23.07 -5.10
N LEU A 527 34.46 -22.85 -4.88
CA LEU A 527 33.67 -23.38 -3.77
C LEU A 527 32.37 -23.97 -4.33
N MET A 528 31.93 -25.11 -3.81
CA MET A 528 30.62 -25.68 -4.17
C MET A 528 29.51 -24.69 -3.80
N SER A 529 28.61 -24.38 -4.73
CA SER A 529 27.48 -23.50 -4.44
C SER A 529 26.62 -24.10 -3.32
N SER A 530 26.22 -23.25 -2.37
CA SER A 530 25.33 -23.64 -1.28
C SER A 530 23.99 -22.91 -1.43
N PRO A 531 22.88 -23.47 -0.90
CA PRO A 531 21.57 -22.82 -0.95
C PRO A 531 21.58 -21.41 -0.34
N HIS A 532 22.42 -21.19 0.69
CA HIS A 532 22.58 -19.87 1.30
C HIS A 532 23.26 -18.85 0.37
N MET A 533 24.17 -19.29 -0.50
CA MET A 533 24.85 -18.44 -1.46
C MET A 533 23.94 -18.09 -2.64
N GLU A 534 23.13 -19.03 -3.10
CA GLU A 534 22.11 -18.80 -4.14
C GLU A 534 21.02 -17.83 -3.66
N LEU A 535 20.56 -18.01 -2.41
CA LEU A 535 19.65 -17.06 -1.76
C LEU A 535 20.29 -15.68 -1.58
N LEU A 536 21.55 -15.63 -1.15
CA LEU A 536 22.27 -14.36 -1.03
C LEU A 536 22.38 -13.68 -2.40
N GLN A 537 22.67 -14.43 -3.46
CA GLN A 537 22.76 -13.90 -4.82
C GLN A 537 21.42 -13.34 -5.30
N SER A 538 20.31 -14.05 -5.08
CA SER A 538 18.97 -13.57 -5.49
C SER A 538 18.54 -12.33 -4.70
N ILE A 539 18.82 -12.27 -3.40
CA ILE A 539 18.54 -11.10 -2.55
C ILE A 539 19.37 -9.88 -3.00
N LEU A 540 20.67 -10.08 -3.29
CA LEU A 540 21.53 -9.00 -3.78
C LEU A 540 21.10 -8.53 -5.17
N PHE A 541 20.64 -9.44 -6.02
CA PHE A 541 20.12 -9.13 -7.36
C PHE A 541 18.83 -8.29 -7.31
N SER A 542 17.97 -8.56 -6.33
CA SER A 542 16.72 -7.81 -6.07
C SER A 542 16.92 -6.52 -5.26
N GLU A 543 18.18 -6.06 -5.11
CA GLU A 543 18.57 -4.87 -4.33
C GLU A 543 18.07 -4.84 -2.88
N ALA A 544 17.81 -6.00 -2.27
CA ALA A 544 17.37 -6.14 -0.90
C ALA A 544 18.56 -6.40 0.06
N VAL A 545 18.39 -6.04 1.34
CA VAL A 545 19.38 -6.32 2.38
C VAL A 545 19.12 -7.70 2.98
N PRO A 546 20.08 -8.64 2.95
CA PRO A 546 19.93 -9.98 3.52
C PRO A 546 19.57 -9.95 5.02
N ASP A 547 18.62 -10.79 5.45
CA ASP A 547 18.16 -10.86 6.84
C ASP A 547 19.29 -11.14 7.85
N THR A 548 20.28 -11.93 7.43
CA THR A 548 21.44 -12.23 8.27
C THR A 548 22.27 -10.98 8.59
N TRP A 549 22.24 -9.98 7.72
CA TRP A 549 22.87 -8.69 7.93
C TRP A 549 21.94 -7.77 8.73
N THR A 550 20.64 -7.75 8.41
CA THR A 550 19.62 -6.95 9.11
C THR A 550 19.56 -7.26 10.61
N LYS A 551 19.65 -8.54 11.00
CA LYS A 551 19.68 -8.96 12.42
C LYS A 551 20.84 -8.39 13.23
N LEU A 552 21.96 -8.08 12.56
CA LEU A 552 23.16 -7.52 13.19
C LEU A 552 23.25 -6.00 13.04
N ALA A 553 22.44 -5.41 12.17
CA ALA A 553 22.47 -3.99 11.82
C ALA A 553 21.48 -3.15 12.64
N TYR A 554 21.62 -1.83 12.52
CA TYR A 554 20.60 -0.92 13.05
C TYR A 554 19.33 -1.04 12.18
N PRO A 555 18.11 -1.01 12.77
CA PRO A 555 16.87 -1.09 12.00
C PRO A 555 16.84 -0.04 10.88
N SER A 556 16.57 -0.49 9.65
CA SER A 556 16.60 0.34 8.44
C SER A 556 15.52 -0.12 7.47
N THR A 557 14.95 0.82 6.73
CA THR A 557 13.99 0.57 5.64
C THR A 557 14.59 0.81 4.25
N HIS A 558 15.89 1.13 4.17
CA HIS A 558 16.59 1.37 2.90
C HIS A 558 16.84 0.09 2.09
N SER A 559 16.80 0.23 0.76
CA SER A 559 17.34 -0.75 -0.20
C SER A 559 18.86 -0.87 -0.08
N LEU A 560 19.44 -1.93 -0.64
CA LEU A 560 20.87 -2.23 -0.54
C LEU A 560 21.76 -1.06 -1.01
N ASN A 561 21.40 -0.39 -2.11
CA ASN A 561 22.16 0.73 -2.68
C ASN A 561 22.20 1.98 -1.78
N ASN A 562 21.12 2.19 -1.03
CA ASN A 562 21.00 3.29 -0.06
C ASN A 562 21.26 2.82 1.38
N TRP A 563 21.61 1.54 1.55
CA TRP A 563 21.83 0.98 2.87
C TRP A 563 23.07 1.66 3.44
N PRO A 564 22.97 2.28 4.62
CA PRO A 564 23.96 3.26 5.04
C PRO A 564 25.29 2.63 5.46
N LEU A 565 25.86 1.63 4.81
CA LEU A 565 27.15 1.03 5.16
C LEU A 565 28.24 2.09 5.43
N ASP A 566 28.30 3.14 4.61
CA ASP A 566 29.22 4.27 4.76
C ASP A 566 28.86 5.25 5.89
N LYS A 567 27.59 5.33 6.32
CA LYS A 567 27.14 6.11 7.50
C LYS A 567 26.98 5.27 8.78
N VAL A 568 26.99 3.95 8.63
CA VAL A 568 26.90 2.88 9.63
C VAL A 568 28.31 2.57 10.16
N CYS A 569 29.33 2.80 9.33
CA CYS A 569 30.47 3.55 9.83
C CYS A 569 29.94 4.88 10.40
N LEU A 570 29.59 4.89 11.69
CA LEU A 570 29.91 5.98 12.59
C LEU A 570 31.41 6.23 12.41
N THR A 571 31.78 6.83 11.29
CA THR A 571 33.04 7.50 11.11
C THR A 571 32.96 8.62 12.11
N ALA A 572 33.49 8.30 13.28
CA ALA A 572 34.35 9.25 13.92
C ALA A 572 33.68 10.49 14.48
N ASP A 573 32.38 10.59 14.73
CA ASP A 573 31.92 11.70 15.58
C ASP A 573 32.36 11.51 17.04
N VAL A 574 32.62 10.26 17.45
CA VAL A 574 33.30 9.95 18.72
C VAL A 574 34.81 10.11 18.63
N THR A 575 35.44 9.86 17.47
CA THR A 575 36.89 10.01 17.30
C THR A 575 37.34 11.40 16.80
N LYS A 576 36.41 12.27 16.39
CA LYS A 576 36.62 13.70 16.13
C LYS A 576 36.45 14.56 17.39
N LYS A 577 35.78 14.03 18.41
CA LYS A 577 35.57 14.74 19.68
C LYS A 577 36.80 14.62 20.56
N THR A 578 37.24 15.75 21.08
CA THR A 578 38.39 15.85 21.98
C THR A 578 37.96 15.67 23.44
N LYS A 579 38.91 15.50 24.36
CA LYS A 579 38.66 15.35 25.81
C LYS A 579 37.75 16.47 26.38
N GLU A 580 37.77 17.64 25.76
CA GLU A 580 37.00 18.83 26.14
C GLU A 580 35.50 18.68 25.80
N ASP A 581 35.14 17.88 24.78
CA ASP A 581 33.75 17.66 24.35
C ASP A 581 32.96 16.70 25.26
N TYR A 582 33.66 15.92 26.08
CA TYR A 582 33.10 14.94 27.03
C TYR A 582 33.30 15.33 28.51
N GLY A 583 33.98 16.46 28.77
CA GLY A 583 34.31 16.92 30.12
C GLY A 583 33.15 17.60 30.86
N HIS A 584 32.02 17.82 30.19
CA HIS A 584 30.85 18.47 30.76
C HIS A 584 29.66 17.51 30.74
N PRO A 585 28.92 17.35 31.85
CA PRO A 585 27.61 16.72 31.77
C PRO A 585 26.77 17.49 30.74
N PRO A 586 25.95 16.82 29.90
CA PRO A 586 25.03 17.54 29.04
C PRO A 586 24.23 18.50 29.92
N ARG A 587 24.24 19.80 29.59
CA ARG A 587 23.46 20.81 30.32
C ARG A 587 22.06 20.23 30.50
N GLU A 588 21.64 20.10 31.76
CA GLU A 588 20.36 19.51 32.15
C GLU A 588 19.28 19.95 31.18
N GLY A 589 18.64 18.98 30.53
CA GLY A 589 17.41 19.23 29.78
C GLY A 589 16.39 19.76 30.77
N ALA A 590 16.19 21.07 30.78
CA ALA A 590 15.11 21.69 31.51
C ALA A 590 13.78 21.13 30.99
N CYS A 591 12.97 20.50 31.84
CA CYS A 591 11.55 20.80 31.82
C CYS A 591 10.85 20.49 33.15
N ILE A 592 10.43 21.60 33.76
CA ILE A 592 9.47 21.80 34.83
C ILE A 592 8.29 20.83 34.72
N CYS A 593 8.06 20.05 35.78
CA CYS A 593 6.77 19.40 36.04
C CYS A 593 5.75 20.48 36.37
N GLY A 594 4.98 20.89 35.36
CA GLY A 594 3.81 21.74 35.50
C GLY A 594 2.81 21.34 34.42
N GLU A 595 1.53 21.22 34.79
CA GLU A 595 0.45 20.63 34.00
C GLU A 595 0.46 21.07 32.52
N THR A 596 0.68 20.10 31.63
CA THR A 596 0.87 20.29 30.19
C THR A 596 -0.46 20.20 29.42
N LYS A 597 -1.41 21.11 29.68
CA LYS A 597 -2.68 21.12 28.92
C LYS A 597 -2.57 21.71 27.50
N ASN A 598 -1.46 22.34 27.12
CA ASN A 598 -1.28 23.03 25.82
C ASN A 598 0.12 22.84 25.20
N VAL A 599 0.77 21.71 25.46
CA VAL A 599 2.10 21.40 24.91
C VAL A 599 1.95 20.22 23.95
N PHE A 600 2.39 20.41 22.71
CA PHE A 600 2.46 19.31 21.76
C PHE A 600 3.67 18.43 22.06
N GLU A 601 3.45 17.13 22.08
CA GLU A 601 4.44 16.12 22.39
C GLU A 601 4.76 15.33 21.12
N TYR A 602 5.99 15.46 20.64
CA TYR A 602 6.53 14.79 19.46
C TYR A 602 7.09 13.42 19.84
N PRO A 603 6.49 12.32 19.38
CA PRO A 603 7.12 11.01 19.53
C PRO A 603 8.33 10.91 18.57
N VAL A 604 9.43 10.37 19.09
CA VAL A 604 10.68 10.17 18.34
C VAL A 604 10.90 8.68 18.14
N TYR A 605 11.04 8.26 16.89
CA TYR A 605 11.26 6.87 16.48
C TYR A 605 12.62 6.68 15.80
N LYS A 606 13.13 5.44 15.80
CA LYS A 606 14.36 5.10 15.08
C LYS A 606 14.16 5.15 13.56
N THR A 607 12.98 4.72 13.08
CA THR A 607 12.69 4.61 11.63
C THR A 607 11.25 5.02 11.32
N LYS A 608 10.96 5.22 10.02
CA LYS A 608 9.61 5.54 9.51
C LYS A 608 8.55 4.47 9.79
N SER A 609 8.92 3.24 10.15
CA SER A 609 7.96 2.18 10.49
C SER A 609 7.32 2.34 11.88
N ARG A 610 7.77 3.30 12.69
CA ARG A 610 7.20 3.66 14.00
C ARG A 610 7.04 2.45 14.95
N GLY A 611 6.03 2.48 15.82
CA GLY A 611 5.69 1.40 16.76
C GLY A 611 6.84 1.02 17.70
N GLN A 612 7.34 -0.21 17.58
CA GLN A 612 8.42 -0.75 18.43
C GLN A 612 9.75 0.00 18.31
N THR A 613 9.87 0.93 17.36
CA THR A 613 11.05 1.78 17.20
C THR A 613 10.98 3.08 18.01
N TYR A 614 10.00 3.25 18.90
CA TYR A 614 9.91 4.41 19.79
C TYR A 614 11.16 4.57 20.66
N VAL A 615 11.62 5.81 20.82
CA VAL A 615 12.82 6.15 21.59
C VAL A 615 12.45 7.02 22.79
N TRP A 616 11.83 8.17 22.54
CA TRP A 616 11.49 9.17 23.56
C TRP A 616 10.53 10.24 23.00
N THR A 617 10.18 11.23 23.83
CA THR A 617 9.23 12.30 23.49
C THR A 617 9.86 13.68 23.66
N LEU A 618 9.66 14.56 22.69
CA LEU A 618 10.05 15.97 22.75
C LEU A 618 8.83 16.87 22.96
N LYS A 619 8.98 17.96 23.72
CA LYS A 619 7.88 18.88 24.06
C LYS A 619 8.00 20.20 23.30
N SER A 620 6.88 20.71 22.79
CA SER A 620 6.79 22.01 22.10
C SER A 620 5.59 22.82 22.56
N LYS A 621 5.70 24.15 22.47
CA LYS A 621 4.67 25.11 22.85
C LYS A 621 3.51 25.21 21.85
N GLU A 622 3.50 24.38 20.81
CA GLU A 622 2.46 24.38 19.78
C GLU A 622 1.19 23.67 20.25
N LYS A 623 0.04 24.04 19.67
CA LYS A 623 -1.25 23.42 19.99
C LYS A 623 -1.31 21.99 19.43
N PRO A 624 -1.63 20.96 20.24
CA PRO A 624 -1.70 19.58 19.79
C PRO A 624 -2.68 19.34 18.64
N VAL A 625 -3.81 20.06 18.64
CA VAL A 625 -4.89 19.97 17.64
C VAL A 625 -4.40 20.07 16.20
N LYS A 626 -3.36 20.87 15.92
CA LYS A 626 -2.84 21.03 14.56
C LYS A 626 -1.95 19.87 14.11
N TRP A 627 -1.23 19.26 15.05
CA TRP A 627 -0.09 18.40 14.75
C TRP A 627 -0.33 16.93 15.05
N VAL A 628 -1.21 16.63 16.01
CA VAL A 628 -1.63 15.26 16.34
C VAL A 628 -2.41 14.62 15.19
N PRO A 629 -3.44 15.26 14.59
CA PRO A 629 -4.17 14.70 13.45
C PRO A 629 -3.26 14.39 12.24
N ALA A 630 -2.28 15.26 11.99
CA ALA A 630 -1.28 15.06 10.96
C ALA A 630 -0.28 13.93 11.25
N GLY A 631 -0.35 13.30 12.43
CA GLY A 631 0.48 12.18 12.83
C GLY A 631 1.97 12.52 12.84
N VAL A 632 2.36 13.73 13.23
CA VAL A 632 3.76 14.18 13.12
C VAL A 632 4.66 13.48 14.12
N ALA A 633 5.77 12.92 13.62
CA ALA A 633 6.78 12.24 14.41
C ALA A 633 8.19 12.58 13.92
N LEU A 634 9.18 12.44 14.80
CA LEU A 634 10.59 12.64 14.47
C LEU A 634 11.28 11.29 14.25
N PHE A 635 12.15 11.23 13.25
CA PHE A 635 12.89 10.01 12.90
C PHE A 635 14.39 10.23 13.03
N LEU A 636 15.08 9.31 13.71
CA LEU A 636 16.54 9.34 13.83
C LEU A 636 17.25 8.93 12.54
N ALA A 637 16.58 8.13 11.69
CA ALA A 637 17.02 7.75 10.35
C ALA A 637 15.86 7.89 9.36
N VAL A 638 16.12 8.50 8.19
CA VAL A 638 15.15 8.82 7.12
C VAL A 638 15.41 7.99 5.90
#